data_AF-A0A8H5VAI8-F1
#
_entry.id   AF-A0A8H5VAI8-F1
#
_cell.length_a   1.000
_cell.length_b   1.000
_cell.length_c   1.000
_cell.angle_alpha   90.00
_cell.angle_beta   90.00
_cell.angle_gamma   90.00
#
_symmetry.space_group_name_H-M   'P 1'
#
loop_
_entity.id
_entity.type
_entity.pdbx_description
1 polymer ?
#
loop_
_entity_poly.entity_id
_entity_poly.type
_entity_poly.pdbx_seq_one_letter_code
_entity_poly.pdbx_strand_id
1 'polypeptide(L)'
;MPARYTSKDVSPEPLAQELHLYPSGRVAKNRFLKSPMAESLASWDPEIVSKRGIPTDELIELYRRWGEGKNNFGIVVTGNIDIDLTSVGAAASPGIPVDAPFEGERFDKFKQLAAAAKKDGSLFLAQVNHPGRQVPYKFNPVAISASDVQLDPKMGMTFGKPHAATKEEIAQIIEGFAHAAEYLEKAGFDGIELHAAHGYLLSQFLSRTTNKRTDEYGTQTVENRLRLISEIANAIKARVSPTFIVSAKLNSVEFQDGGVTPDEARELCERLEALGFDFVELSGGTYERMALSWEKESTKQREGFFLEWAETITKALDPAHKMRIFIAGGLRTVGAMADALDVVDGVSIGRPAAAEPRLAGDIIEGRVKGAIQPAEMVENDLGMGMGVAGAQFAQIAKGFEPLDASDSEVVQTFGQDMGAWYEKLVQDGDKNEFVRAIQYSGPQVPYGKLNISTIAVMSTAETDPTPSNRRKACDLCFTKKIKCDMLKPDCSNCILYNTNCRTSIIRRKPNSARARAGAKQQEENNRQEGLEARLARIEEQLQIVLNAAKDAQTARPQGPDDQSSPSDSAESVLNNSANFEEMAKRGFAWKFDPVNPAVYQGPQPSILELPPLDEILPIVDHYFTTFNAVIPLFQQPEFMKLLTTWYKQPETRDRASWAAIQTVMAIGYRTPQLSLRDSQSVHIERADQCLRNAQTVVSELVTRDEDLLGVQILLGIVMLFQNSRDPKPASVLIGTAVRLAHRLKLHSQEAAMQFPAAEAEQRSRVFWIAYTLDKDICLRAQTPSCQFDEDIDISLPVLAPPDSVGLIWTQNGQVHFNYHRRRVELAYIQGKVYDLLYSNRSSKVTAQERQRRVSRLQSMLDQWYERIPNVFHIEHVAATVGPSQLVQMTKMHHAFLLTEVMIHGIYSHNAEWVKRISSFSRATITSVGNLENRGFGAGKCQDQAPPLPEGWNHCVDVSRGCMKLFQEATPTECLICCSHFSALIVLLANMILNPGHSSIHIDQHLSVKALDLFDKLLKIIDDEAFRALRSVVGELSQRAQTAVAVYREELKGLGRDVFEALNVDDVAVQEVDFLPAGDTDMFEGLEVEGPFVGLDGPFVGLSGELERGFGDGMSFMDGGVLDMEFMR
;
A
#
# COMPACT_ATOMS: atom_id res chain seq x y z
N MET A 1 14.98 -33.99 14.12
CA MET A 1 14.18 -33.13 15.02
C MET A 1 13.62 -32.01 14.18
N PRO A 2 12.32 -31.67 14.32
CA PRO A 2 11.71 -30.62 13.52
C PRO A 2 12.47 -29.30 13.69
N ALA A 3 12.58 -28.53 12.60
CA ALA A 3 13.10 -27.17 12.70
C ALA A 3 12.14 -26.32 13.55
N ARG A 4 12.67 -25.39 14.36
CA ARG A 4 11.88 -24.56 15.28
C ARG A 4 12.30 -23.11 15.21
N TYR A 5 11.36 -22.21 15.48
CA TYR A 5 11.67 -20.80 15.61
C TYR A 5 12.63 -20.55 16.77
N THR A 6 13.64 -19.72 16.52
CA THR A 6 14.64 -19.36 17.54
C THR A 6 14.10 -18.26 18.44
N SER A 7 14.07 -18.51 19.74
CA SER A 7 13.60 -17.56 20.75
C SER A 7 14.74 -16.96 21.55
N LYS A 8 14.53 -15.74 22.07
CA LYS A 8 15.32 -15.19 23.18
C LYS A 8 15.24 -16.14 24.39
N ASP A 9 16.28 -16.15 25.21
CA ASP A 9 16.31 -16.92 26.45
C ASP A 9 15.55 -16.18 27.55
N VAL A 10 14.23 -16.42 27.63
CA VAL A 10 13.33 -15.83 28.63
C VAL A 10 12.60 -16.93 29.41
N SER A 11 12.18 -16.62 30.63
CA SER A 11 11.41 -17.55 31.45
C SER A 11 9.98 -17.71 30.92
N PRO A 12 9.44 -18.95 30.80
CA PRO A 12 8.03 -19.16 30.47
C PRO A 12 7.09 -18.97 31.67
N GLU A 13 7.63 -18.66 32.86
CA GLU A 13 6.85 -18.52 34.10
C GLU A 13 5.67 -17.53 34.01
N PRO A 14 5.77 -16.35 33.35
CA PRO A 14 4.62 -15.45 33.21
C PRO A 14 3.45 -16.10 32.46
N LEU A 15 3.75 -16.93 31.44
CA LEU A 15 2.75 -17.64 30.65
C LEU A 15 2.09 -18.77 31.45
N ALA A 16 2.81 -19.35 32.43
CA ALA A 16 2.32 -20.43 33.29
C ALA A 16 1.37 -19.96 34.40
N GLN A 17 1.25 -18.65 34.64
CA GLN A 17 0.41 -18.11 35.71
C GLN A 17 -1.08 -18.29 35.44
N GLU A 18 -1.83 -18.63 36.48
CA GLU A 18 -3.28 -18.68 36.43
C GLU A 18 -3.88 -17.31 36.05
N LEU A 19 -4.99 -17.35 35.31
CA LEU A 19 -5.72 -16.16 34.89
C LEU A 19 -7.17 -16.21 35.39
N HIS A 20 -7.55 -15.24 36.22
CA HIS A 20 -8.90 -15.10 36.74
C HIS A 20 -9.80 -14.34 35.77
N LEU A 21 -10.95 -14.93 35.44
CA LEU A 21 -11.97 -14.35 34.56
C LEU A 21 -13.10 -13.71 35.39
N TYR A 22 -13.59 -12.57 34.93
CA TYR A 22 -14.66 -11.81 35.57
C TYR A 22 -15.69 -11.39 34.53
N PRO A 23 -17.00 -11.56 34.77
CA PRO A 23 -17.61 -11.75 36.08
C PRO A 23 -17.76 -13.22 36.52
N SER A 24 -17.47 -14.20 35.67
CA SER A 24 -17.77 -15.63 35.95
C SER A 24 -17.07 -16.20 37.17
N GLY A 25 -15.91 -15.63 37.55
CA GLY A 25 -15.07 -16.14 38.63
C GLY A 25 -14.33 -17.43 38.28
N ARG A 26 -14.36 -17.86 37.01
CA ARG A 26 -13.60 -19.01 36.51
C ARG A 26 -12.12 -18.67 36.47
N VAL A 27 -11.28 -19.69 36.61
CA VAL A 27 -9.82 -19.54 36.60
C VAL A 27 -9.24 -20.44 35.53
N ALA A 28 -8.56 -19.84 34.55
CA ALA A 28 -7.76 -20.58 33.58
C ALA A 28 -6.42 -20.95 34.23
N LYS A 29 -6.00 -22.20 34.07
CA LYS A 29 -4.77 -22.73 34.70
C LYS A 29 -3.47 -22.09 34.19
N ASN A 30 -3.51 -21.39 33.05
CA ASN A 30 -2.42 -20.59 32.52
C ASN A 30 -2.93 -19.58 31.47
N ARG A 31 -2.02 -18.78 30.89
CA ARG A 31 -2.34 -17.69 29.95
C ARG A 31 -2.42 -18.12 28.48
N PHE A 32 -2.44 -19.42 28.18
CA PHE A 32 -2.59 -19.95 26.83
C PHE A 32 -4.04 -20.26 26.48
N LEU A 33 -4.49 -19.77 25.33
CA LEU A 33 -5.75 -20.12 24.70
C LEU A 33 -5.48 -20.89 23.40
N LYS A 34 -6.10 -22.05 23.20
CA LYS A 34 -6.17 -22.69 21.87
C LYS A 34 -7.23 -21.96 21.06
N SER A 35 -6.80 -21.30 19.98
CA SER A 35 -7.67 -20.51 19.12
C SER A 35 -8.72 -21.38 18.44
N PRO A 36 -9.93 -20.84 18.19
CA PRO A 36 -10.87 -21.37 17.21
C PRO A 36 -10.19 -21.65 15.86
N MET A 37 -10.44 -22.83 15.30
CA MET A 37 -9.97 -23.27 13.97
C MET A 37 -11.03 -24.22 13.39
N ALA A 38 -11.56 -24.00 12.19
CA ALA A 38 -12.60 -24.88 11.65
C ALA A 38 -12.03 -26.28 11.34
N GLU A 39 -12.57 -27.32 11.99
CA GLU A 39 -12.01 -28.69 11.89
C GLU A 39 -12.63 -29.54 10.78
N SER A 40 -13.89 -29.26 10.40
CA SER A 40 -14.66 -30.08 9.43
C SER A 40 -14.71 -31.58 9.77
N LEU A 41 -14.94 -31.90 11.05
CA LEU A 41 -15.01 -33.28 11.56
C LEU A 41 -16.36 -33.63 12.21
N ALA A 42 -17.40 -32.80 12.09
CA ALA A 42 -18.76 -33.18 12.50
C ALA A 42 -19.47 -34.03 11.43
N SER A 43 -20.62 -34.59 11.76
CA SER A 43 -21.44 -35.32 10.80
C SER A 43 -21.89 -34.40 9.65
N TRP A 44 -22.02 -34.98 8.45
CA TRP A 44 -22.50 -34.27 7.27
C TRP A 44 -23.41 -35.17 6.45
N ASP A 45 -24.51 -34.60 5.98
CA ASP A 45 -25.42 -35.23 5.04
C ASP A 45 -25.88 -34.14 4.04
N PRO A 46 -25.66 -34.33 2.73
CA PRO A 46 -25.99 -33.31 1.74
C PRO A 46 -27.50 -33.06 1.63
N GLU A 47 -28.35 -34.03 1.96
CA GLU A 47 -29.80 -33.93 1.80
C GLU A 47 -30.53 -33.73 3.13
N ILE A 48 -30.10 -34.44 4.18
CA ILE A 48 -30.81 -34.49 5.46
C ILE A 48 -30.20 -33.49 6.44
N VAL A 49 -30.74 -32.27 6.45
CA VAL A 49 -30.27 -31.15 7.29
C VAL A 49 -30.13 -31.53 8.77
N SER A 50 -31.09 -32.29 9.33
CA SER A 50 -31.08 -32.67 10.76
C SER A 50 -29.91 -33.58 11.15
N LYS A 51 -29.26 -34.25 10.19
CA LYS A 51 -28.07 -35.09 10.40
C LYS A 51 -26.76 -34.32 10.30
N ARG A 52 -26.78 -33.02 9.97
CA ARG A 52 -25.56 -32.19 9.88
C ARG A 52 -25.10 -31.72 11.25
N GLY A 53 -23.79 -31.62 11.46
CA GLY A 53 -23.19 -30.93 12.60
C GLY A 53 -23.29 -31.63 13.96
N ILE A 54 -23.49 -32.94 13.98
CA ILE A 54 -23.38 -33.75 15.21
C ILE A 54 -21.89 -34.03 15.46
N PRO A 55 -21.32 -33.74 16.65
CA PRO A 55 -19.93 -34.07 16.93
C PRO A 55 -19.63 -35.57 16.76
N THR A 56 -18.54 -35.90 16.08
CA THR A 56 -18.09 -37.28 15.88
C THR A 56 -17.09 -37.69 16.97
N ASP A 57 -16.78 -38.99 17.05
CA ASP A 57 -15.72 -39.49 17.95
C ASP A 57 -14.33 -38.97 17.57
N GLU A 58 -14.10 -38.76 16.27
CA GLU A 58 -12.87 -38.13 15.75
C GLU A 58 -12.72 -36.69 16.27
N LEU A 59 -13.81 -35.91 16.23
CA LEU A 59 -13.82 -34.55 16.79
C LEU A 59 -13.60 -34.58 18.31
N ILE A 60 -14.25 -35.50 19.02
CA ILE A 60 -14.08 -35.66 20.47
C ILE A 60 -12.63 -35.97 20.83
N GLU A 61 -11.98 -36.89 20.11
CA GLU A 61 -10.57 -37.23 20.32
C GLU A 61 -9.65 -36.02 20.06
N LEU A 62 -9.88 -35.27 18.98
CA LEU A 62 -9.09 -34.07 18.68
C LEU A 62 -9.09 -33.06 19.84
N TYR A 63 -10.28 -32.75 20.40
CA TYR A 63 -10.38 -31.83 21.53
C TYR A 63 -9.86 -32.43 22.84
N ARG A 64 -9.99 -33.74 23.01
CA ARG A 64 -9.33 -34.44 24.13
C ARG A 64 -7.82 -34.21 24.10
N ARG A 65 -7.19 -34.16 22.92
CA ARG A 65 -5.74 -33.94 22.76
C ARG A 65 -5.29 -32.50 23.05
N TRP A 66 -6.13 -31.50 22.77
CA TRP A 66 -5.84 -30.13 23.21
C TRP A 66 -6.10 -29.92 24.70
N GLY A 67 -7.06 -30.67 25.27
CA GLY A 67 -7.40 -30.63 26.68
C GLY A 67 -6.51 -31.47 27.60
N GLU A 68 -5.75 -32.43 27.05
CA GLU A 68 -4.90 -33.32 27.85
C GLU A 68 -3.60 -32.65 28.30
N GLY A 69 -3.16 -32.99 29.51
CA GLY A 69 -1.95 -32.46 30.13
C GLY A 69 -2.24 -31.38 31.17
N LYS A 70 -1.70 -31.59 32.38
CA LYS A 70 -1.90 -30.71 33.54
C LYS A 70 -1.50 -29.27 33.26
N ASN A 71 -0.40 -29.05 32.53
CA ASN A 71 0.12 -27.72 32.19
C ASN A 71 -0.16 -27.31 30.74
N ASN A 72 -1.04 -28.01 30.00
CA ASN A 72 -1.37 -27.64 28.63
C ASN A 72 -2.32 -26.43 28.57
N PHE A 73 -2.94 -26.10 27.43
CA PHE A 73 -3.79 -24.91 27.25
C PHE A 73 -4.74 -24.61 28.41
N GLY A 74 -4.72 -23.38 28.92
CA GLY A 74 -5.60 -22.92 29.99
C GLY A 74 -7.06 -22.81 29.55
N ILE A 75 -7.26 -22.33 28.33
CA ILE A 75 -8.56 -22.25 27.66
C ILE A 75 -8.47 -22.96 26.31
N VAL A 76 -9.47 -23.78 25.99
CA VAL A 76 -9.63 -24.42 24.68
C VAL A 76 -10.94 -23.92 24.08
N VAL A 77 -10.88 -23.34 22.88
CA VAL A 77 -12.07 -22.85 22.19
C VAL A 77 -12.34 -23.68 20.94
N THR A 78 -13.61 -23.96 20.66
CA THR A 78 -13.96 -24.71 19.47
C THR A 78 -13.74 -23.94 18.18
N GLY A 79 -13.66 -24.63 17.03
CA GLY A 79 -14.05 -24.03 15.75
C GLY A 79 -15.53 -23.63 15.74
N ASN A 80 -15.97 -23.05 14.62
CA ASN A 80 -17.33 -22.52 14.45
C ASN A 80 -18.42 -23.57 14.77
N ILE A 81 -19.36 -23.18 15.62
CA ILE A 81 -20.61 -23.90 15.87
C ILE A 81 -21.75 -23.07 15.30
N ASP A 82 -22.33 -23.54 14.20
CA ASP A 82 -23.39 -22.83 13.48
C ASP A 82 -24.73 -22.97 14.23
N ILE A 83 -25.47 -21.85 14.38
CA ILE A 83 -26.83 -21.82 14.95
C ILE A 83 -27.93 -22.20 13.94
N ASP A 84 -27.58 -22.35 12.66
CA ASP A 84 -28.47 -22.71 11.58
C ASP A 84 -27.81 -23.75 10.67
N LEU A 85 -28.40 -24.95 10.60
CA LEU A 85 -27.88 -26.07 9.81
C LEU A 85 -28.16 -25.95 8.30
N THR A 86 -29.00 -24.98 7.90
CA THR A 86 -29.26 -24.65 6.50
C THR A 86 -28.26 -23.61 5.96
N SER A 87 -27.74 -22.75 6.83
CA SER A 87 -26.86 -21.63 6.49
C SER A 87 -25.48 -21.80 7.12
N VAL A 88 -24.79 -22.90 6.80
CA VAL A 88 -23.47 -23.23 7.37
C VAL A 88 -22.31 -22.56 6.61
N GLY A 89 -21.25 -22.22 7.33
CA GLY A 89 -20.07 -21.58 6.72
C GLY A 89 -19.13 -22.58 6.05
N ALA A 90 -19.11 -23.81 6.54
CA ALA A 90 -18.33 -24.92 6.01
C ALA A 90 -19.09 -26.23 6.25
N ALA A 91 -18.85 -27.22 5.38
CA ALA A 91 -19.39 -28.55 5.62
C ALA A 91 -18.71 -29.21 6.82
N ALA A 92 -19.44 -30.10 7.48
CA ALA A 92 -18.98 -30.82 8.68
C ALA A 92 -18.56 -29.90 9.85
N SER A 93 -19.05 -28.66 9.91
CA SER A 93 -19.02 -27.84 11.13
C SER A 93 -20.05 -28.39 12.14
N PRO A 94 -19.73 -28.43 13.44
CA PRO A 94 -20.76 -28.72 14.45
C PRO A 94 -21.85 -27.64 14.43
N GLY A 95 -23.05 -27.99 14.87
CA GLY A 95 -24.15 -27.02 14.90
C GLY A 95 -25.20 -27.32 15.96
N ILE A 96 -25.79 -26.25 16.49
CA ILE A 96 -26.82 -26.28 17.52
C ILE A 96 -27.98 -25.40 17.01
N PRO A 97 -28.92 -25.97 16.23
CA PRO A 97 -30.08 -25.21 15.78
C PRO A 97 -30.97 -24.84 16.96
N VAL A 98 -31.77 -23.79 16.79
CA VAL A 98 -32.66 -23.23 17.83
C VAL A 98 -33.67 -24.24 18.40
N ASP A 99 -34.03 -25.27 17.64
CA ASP A 99 -34.94 -26.33 18.02
C ASP A 99 -34.23 -27.60 18.54
N ALA A 100 -32.90 -27.57 18.70
CA ALA A 100 -32.14 -28.71 19.18
C ALA A 100 -32.56 -29.09 20.61
N PRO A 101 -33.03 -30.33 20.86
CA PRO A 101 -33.44 -30.74 22.19
C PRO A 101 -32.24 -30.93 23.12
N PHE A 102 -32.43 -30.71 24.43
CA PHE A 102 -31.43 -30.96 25.49
C PHE A 102 -31.27 -32.47 25.81
N GLU A 103 -31.48 -33.33 24.81
CA GLU A 103 -31.40 -34.79 24.88
C GLU A 103 -31.12 -35.38 23.49
N GLY A 104 -30.84 -36.68 23.45
CA GLY A 104 -30.57 -37.40 22.20
C GLY A 104 -29.13 -37.27 21.71
N GLU A 105 -28.86 -37.87 20.55
CA GLU A 105 -27.50 -38.12 20.04
C GLU A 105 -26.65 -36.84 19.96
N ARG A 106 -27.20 -35.74 19.42
CA ARG A 106 -26.48 -34.46 19.31
C ARG A 106 -26.04 -33.96 20.68
N PHE A 107 -26.95 -33.96 21.65
CA PHE A 107 -26.67 -33.47 23.00
C PHE A 107 -25.67 -34.36 23.72
N ASP A 108 -25.82 -35.68 23.60
CA ASP A 108 -24.88 -36.63 24.20
C ASP A 108 -23.47 -36.51 23.61
N LYS A 109 -23.35 -36.24 22.30
CA LYS A 109 -22.05 -36.01 21.64
C LYS A 109 -21.42 -34.68 22.07
N PHE A 110 -22.19 -33.61 22.22
CA PHE A 110 -21.68 -32.36 22.80
C PHE A 110 -21.23 -32.54 24.26
N LYS A 111 -21.95 -33.35 25.06
CA LYS A 111 -21.53 -33.72 26.41
C LYS A 111 -20.21 -34.48 26.45
N GLN A 112 -20.05 -35.46 25.56
CA GLN A 112 -18.81 -36.23 25.44
C GLN A 112 -17.65 -35.33 25.03
N LEU A 113 -17.88 -34.42 24.09
CA LEU A 113 -16.90 -33.42 23.64
C LEU A 113 -16.44 -32.53 24.80
N ALA A 114 -17.38 -31.98 25.58
CA ALA A 114 -17.06 -31.14 26.73
C ALA A 114 -16.28 -31.91 27.81
N ALA A 115 -16.71 -33.12 28.15
CA ALA A 115 -16.02 -33.95 29.12
C ALA A 115 -14.59 -34.30 28.69
N ALA A 116 -14.38 -34.57 27.40
CA ALA A 116 -13.08 -34.93 26.84
C ALA A 116 -12.10 -33.75 26.87
N ALA A 117 -12.53 -32.56 26.45
CA ALA A 117 -11.70 -31.35 26.42
C ALA A 117 -11.30 -30.85 27.82
N LYS A 118 -12.14 -31.10 28.82
CA LYS A 118 -11.95 -30.59 30.19
C LYS A 118 -11.22 -31.55 31.13
N LYS A 119 -10.87 -32.75 30.64
CA LYS A 119 -10.40 -33.87 31.47
C LYS A 119 -9.27 -33.48 32.43
N ASP A 120 -8.30 -32.68 31.97
CA ASP A 120 -7.14 -32.25 32.76
C ASP A 120 -7.20 -30.74 33.12
N GLY A 121 -8.41 -30.20 33.29
CA GLY A 121 -8.65 -28.89 33.91
C GLY A 121 -8.56 -27.67 32.98
N SER A 122 -8.54 -27.86 31.66
CA SER A 122 -8.73 -26.75 30.72
C SER A 122 -10.17 -26.24 30.76
N LEU A 123 -10.37 -24.93 30.68
CA LEU A 123 -11.70 -24.36 30.43
C LEU A 123 -12.07 -24.58 28.97
N PHE A 124 -13.30 -24.99 28.70
CA PHE A 124 -13.73 -25.32 27.34
C PHE A 124 -14.92 -24.48 26.89
N LEU A 125 -14.69 -23.68 25.85
CA LEU A 125 -15.66 -22.75 25.28
C LEU A 125 -16.03 -23.16 23.86
N ALA A 126 -17.26 -22.86 23.50
CA ALA A 126 -17.77 -23.03 22.14
C ALA A 126 -17.77 -21.69 21.40
N GLN A 127 -17.06 -21.58 20.27
CA GLN A 127 -17.21 -20.43 19.39
C GLN A 127 -18.47 -20.59 18.55
N VAL A 128 -19.51 -19.82 18.86
CA VAL A 128 -20.81 -19.87 18.17
C VAL A 128 -20.88 -18.76 17.13
N ASN A 129 -21.39 -19.10 15.95
CA ASN A 129 -21.43 -18.16 14.83
C ASN A 129 -22.70 -18.32 13.97
N HIS A 130 -22.85 -17.34 13.07
CA HIS A 130 -23.69 -17.44 11.89
C HIS A 130 -22.89 -16.84 10.72
N PRO A 131 -22.80 -17.48 9.54
CA PRO A 131 -21.89 -17.03 8.49
C PRO A 131 -22.30 -15.69 7.84
N GLY A 132 -23.59 -15.39 7.90
CA GLY A 132 -24.18 -14.17 7.33
C GLY A 132 -23.99 -14.13 5.81
N ARG A 133 -23.55 -13.02 5.25
CA ARG A 133 -23.24 -12.94 3.80
C ARG A 133 -22.13 -13.89 3.29
N GLN A 134 -21.43 -14.60 4.19
CA GLN A 134 -20.38 -15.57 3.82
C GLN A 134 -20.89 -17.00 3.66
N VAL A 135 -22.20 -17.25 3.72
CA VAL A 135 -22.73 -18.58 3.42
C VAL A 135 -22.39 -18.95 1.98
N PRO A 136 -21.69 -20.07 1.72
CA PRO A 136 -21.44 -20.55 0.37
C PRO A 136 -22.76 -20.74 -0.39
N TYR A 137 -22.80 -20.27 -1.64
CA TYR A 137 -24.00 -20.29 -2.50
C TYR A 137 -24.64 -21.69 -2.58
N LYS A 138 -23.79 -22.73 -2.63
CA LYS A 138 -24.20 -24.13 -2.71
C LYS A 138 -24.92 -24.66 -1.46
N PHE A 139 -24.76 -24.02 -0.30
CA PHE A 139 -25.47 -24.41 0.93
C PHE A 139 -26.75 -23.61 1.10
N ASN A 140 -26.68 -22.29 0.91
CA ASN A 140 -27.86 -21.45 0.86
C ASN A 140 -27.66 -20.31 -0.17
N PRO A 141 -28.47 -20.26 -1.24
CA PRO A 141 -28.36 -19.20 -2.24
C PRO A 141 -28.90 -17.85 -1.73
N VAL A 142 -29.64 -17.82 -0.63
CA VAL A 142 -30.21 -16.61 -0.01
C VAL A 142 -29.67 -16.50 1.41
N ALA A 143 -28.73 -15.57 1.60
CA ALA A 143 -28.07 -15.38 2.88
C ALA A 143 -28.72 -14.24 3.68
N ILE A 144 -28.64 -14.30 5.00
CA ILE A 144 -29.04 -13.18 5.88
C ILE A 144 -27.79 -12.36 6.20
N SER A 145 -27.91 -11.03 6.23
CA SER A 145 -26.82 -10.11 6.58
C SER A 145 -27.37 -8.86 7.26
N ALA A 146 -26.49 -7.98 7.76
CA ALA A 146 -26.91 -6.66 8.22
C ALA A 146 -27.60 -5.86 7.10
N SER A 147 -27.10 -5.97 5.86
CA SER A 147 -27.64 -5.35 4.65
C SER A 147 -27.37 -6.20 3.42
N ASP A 148 -28.00 -5.87 2.29
CA ASP A 148 -27.91 -6.55 0.99
C ASP A 148 -26.61 -6.27 0.23
N VAL A 149 -25.49 -6.21 0.96
CA VAL A 149 -24.15 -5.99 0.41
C VAL A 149 -23.53 -7.34 0.04
N GLN A 150 -23.57 -7.69 -1.25
CA GLN A 150 -22.99 -8.91 -1.79
C GLN A 150 -21.50 -9.03 -1.44
N LEU A 151 -21.06 -10.24 -1.08
CA LEU A 151 -19.64 -10.59 -1.03
C LEU A 151 -19.21 -11.14 -2.39
N ASP A 152 -18.17 -10.57 -2.97
CA ASP A 152 -17.59 -11.03 -4.24
C ASP A 152 -16.98 -12.43 -4.11
N PRO A 153 -16.90 -13.22 -5.19
CA PRO A 153 -16.21 -14.50 -5.18
C PRO A 153 -14.78 -14.36 -4.66
N LYS A 154 -14.43 -15.18 -3.65
CA LYS A 154 -13.12 -15.17 -2.98
C LYS A 154 -12.73 -16.59 -2.60
N MET A 155 -11.43 -16.89 -2.60
CA MET A 155 -10.87 -18.18 -2.18
C MET A 155 -11.50 -19.40 -2.90
N GLY A 156 -11.88 -19.23 -4.18
CA GLY A 156 -12.54 -20.29 -4.95
C GLY A 156 -14.01 -20.56 -4.55
N MET A 157 -14.59 -19.74 -3.69
CA MET A 157 -15.99 -19.85 -3.24
C MET A 157 -16.86 -18.74 -3.85
N THR A 158 -18.11 -19.08 -4.11
CA THR A 158 -19.20 -18.14 -4.38
C THR A 158 -20.16 -18.13 -3.20
N PHE A 159 -20.80 -16.99 -2.95
CA PHE A 159 -21.61 -16.77 -1.74
C PHE A 159 -23.07 -16.52 -2.10
N GLY A 160 -23.97 -16.94 -1.20
CA GLY A 160 -25.41 -16.65 -1.31
C GLY A 160 -25.67 -15.15 -1.37
N LYS A 161 -26.73 -14.76 -2.08
CA LYS A 161 -27.12 -13.36 -2.18
C LYS A 161 -27.69 -12.88 -0.85
N PRO A 162 -27.08 -11.88 -0.18
CA PRO A 162 -27.57 -11.44 1.11
C PRO A 162 -28.82 -10.57 0.97
N HIS A 163 -29.76 -10.70 1.90
CA HIS A 163 -30.76 -9.66 2.19
C HIS A 163 -30.54 -9.08 3.58
N ALA A 164 -31.07 -7.87 3.80
CA ALA A 164 -31.04 -7.22 5.10
C ALA A 164 -31.96 -7.96 6.06
N ALA A 165 -31.43 -8.43 7.20
CA ALA A 165 -32.19 -9.16 8.20
C ALA A 165 -33.43 -8.38 8.65
N THR A 166 -34.60 -9.03 8.65
CA THR A 166 -35.82 -8.46 9.22
C THR A 166 -35.74 -8.43 10.74
N LYS A 167 -36.67 -7.74 11.41
CA LYS A 167 -36.72 -7.73 12.87
C LYS A 167 -37.02 -9.12 13.43
N GLU A 168 -37.82 -9.90 12.70
CA GLU A 168 -38.16 -11.28 13.03
C GLU A 168 -36.93 -12.19 12.89
N GLU A 169 -36.16 -12.05 11.81
CA GLU A 169 -34.91 -12.79 11.63
C GLU A 169 -33.86 -12.41 12.68
N ILE A 170 -33.75 -11.12 13.03
CA ILE A 170 -32.90 -10.65 14.13
C ILE A 170 -33.30 -11.30 15.45
N ALA A 171 -34.60 -11.36 15.75
CA ALA A 171 -35.11 -12.05 16.95
C ALA A 171 -34.77 -13.55 16.95
N GLN A 172 -34.86 -14.22 15.79
CA GLN A 172 -34.46 -15.63 15.64
C GLN A 172 -32.95 -15.84 15.82
N ILE A 173 -32.13 -14.91 15.33
CA ILE A 173 -30.68 -14.93 15.56
C ILE A 173 -30.39 -14.83 17.06
N ILE A 174 -31.00 -13.86 17.75
CA ILE A 174 -30.85 -13.67 19.20
C ILE A 174 -31.26 -14.95 19.95
N GLU A 175 -32.41 -15.52 19.59
CA GLU A 175 -32.91 -16.77 20.17
C GLU A 175 -31.94 -17.94 19.94
N GLY A 176 -31.42 -18.08 18.73
CA GLY A 176 -30.47 -19.15 18.38
C GLY A 176 -29.19 -19.09 19.19
N PHE A 177 -28.58 -17.91 19.35
CA PHE A 177 -27.40 -17.75 20.21
C PHE A 177 -27.72 -18.01 21.69
N ALA A 178 -28.87 -17.54 22.19
CA ALA A 178 -29.28 -17.75 23.58
C ALA A 178 -29.57 -19.23 23.89
N HIS A 179 -30.26 -19.93 22.99
CA HIS A 179 -30.50 -21.37 23.06
C HIS A 179 -29.19 -22.15 23.00
N ALA A 180 -28.29 -21.81 22.08
CA ALA A 180 -26.97 -22.46 21.98
C ALA A 180 -26.18 -22.32 23.28
N ALA A 181 -26.16 -21.15 23.92
CA ALA A 181 -25.47 -20.96 25.19
C ALA A 181 -26.05 -21.83 26.32
N GLU A 182 -27.38 -21.88 26.45
CA GLU A 182 -28.05 -22.75 27.43
C GLU A 182 -27.77 -24.23 27.16
N TYR A 183 -27.77 -24.62 25.88
CA TYR A 183 -27.46 -25.98 25.44
C TYR A 183 -26.04 -26.39 25.81
N LEU A 184 -25.07 -25.50 25.56
CA LEU A 184 -23.66 -25.69 25.87
C LEU A 184 -23.42 -25.81 27.38
N GLU A 185 -24.03 -24.94 28.19
CA GLU A 185 -23.93 -25.03 29.66
C GLU A 185 -24.47 -26.37 30.17
N LYS A 186 -25.66 -26.78 29.71
CA LYS A 186 -26.26 -28.08 30.06
C LYS A 186 -25.44 -29.27 29.55
N ALA A 187 -24.73 -29.10 28.43
CA ALA A 187 -23.80 -30.10 27.90
C ALA A 187 -22.46 -30.13 28.67
N GLY A 188 -22.20 -29.15 29.54
CA GLY A 188 -21.01 -29.12 30.41
C GLY A 188 -19.85 -28.28 29.88
N PHE A 189 -20.07 -27.44 28.86
CA PHE A 189 -19.12 -26.39 28.47
C PHE A 189 -18.99 -25.34 29.57
N ASP A 190 -17.84 -24.67 29.63
CA ASP A 190 -17.58 -23.58 30.59
C ASP A 190 -18.06 -22.23 30.09
N GLY A 191 -18.29 -22.08 28.78
CA GLY A 191 -18.74 -20.82 28.21
C GLY A 191 -18.99 -20.85 26.71
N ILE A 192 -19.31 -19.66 26.21
CA ILE A 192 -19.55 -19.34 24.81
C ILE A 192 -18.64 -18.19 24.38
N GLU A 193 -18.09 -18.29 23.18
CA GLU A 193 -17.43 -17.18 22.48
C GLU A 193 -18.28 -16.74 21.29
N LEU A 194 -18.70 -15.47 21.27
CA LEU A 194 -19.43 -14.89 20.16
C LEU A 194 -18.48 -14.52 19.02
N HIS A 195 -18.68 -15.09 17.84
CA HIS A 195 -17.84 -14.75 16.69
C HIS A 195 -18.26 -13.44 16.03
N ALA A 196 -17.64 -12.33 16.44
CA ALA A 196 -17.87 -10.98 15.94
C ALA A 196 -16.65 -10.40 15.18
N ALA A 197 -15.98 -11.26 14.43
CA ALA A 197 -14.79 -10.94 13.65
C ALA A 197 -14.86 -11.54 12.24
N HIS A 198 -13.85 -11.25 11.42
CA HIS A 198 -13.60 -11.88 10.11
C HIS A 198 -14.72 -11.72 9.07
N GLY A 199 -15.66 -10.81 9.32
CA GLY A 199 -16.79 -10.53 8.44
C GLY A 199 -17.96 -11.52 8.56
N TYR A 200 -18.03 -12.36 9.61
CA TYR A 200 -19.22 -13.16 9.91
C TYR A 200 -20.40 -12.30 10.39
N LEU A 201 -21.60 -12.87 10.59
CA LEU A 201 -22.82 -12.08 10.78
C LEU A 201 -22.70 -10.98 11.83
N LEU A 202 -22.17 -11.27 13.02
CA LEU A 202 -22.04 -10.25 14.07
C LEU A 202 -21.05 -9.15 13.68
N SER A 203 -19.94 -9.51 13.03
CA SER A 203 -18.98 -8.55 12.42
C SER A 203 -19.65 -7.69 11.33
N GLN A 204 -20.60 -8.26 10.58
CA GLN A 204 -21.31 -7.55 9.51
C GLN A 204 -22.20 -6.43 10.06
N PHE A 205 -22.73 -6.56 11.27
CA PHE A 205 -23.47 -5.49 11.96
C PHE A 205 -22.52 -4.41 12.54
N LEU A 206 -21.31 -4.80 12.95
CA LEU A 206 -20.30 -3.87 13.48
C LEU A 206 -19.66 -2.98 12.40
N SER A 207 -19.43 -3.51 11.19
CA SER A 207 -18.69 -2.81 10.15
C SER A 207 -19.58 -1.89 9.29
N ARG A 208 -19.11 -0.66 8.99
CA ARG A 208 -19.86 0.26 8.09
C ARG A 208 -19.75 -0.15 6.62
N THR A 209 -18.85 -1.07 6.27
CA THR A 209 -18.74 -1.56 4.89
C THR A 209 -19.90 -2.49 4.54
N THR A 210 -20.38 -3.27 5.51
CA THR A 210 -21.44 -4.26 5.35
C THR A 210 -22.78 -3.84 5.95
N ASN A 211 -22.79 -3.03 7.02
CA ASN A 211 -24.02 -2.49 7.61
C ASN A 211 -24.37 -1.16 6.93
N LYS A 212 -25.49 -1.13 6.21
CA LYS A 212 -26.08 0.06 5.58
C LYS A 212 -27.45 0.39 6.15
N ARG A 213 -27.81 -0.20 7.30
CA ARG A 213 -29.12 0.01 7.92
C ARG A 213 -29.23 1.43 8.47
N THR A 214 -30.47 1.92 8.49
CA THR A 214 -30.86 3.24 9.02
C THR A 214 -31.79 3.14 10.23
N ASP A 215 -32.07 1.92 10.70
CA ASP A 215 -32.89 1.63 11.88
C ASP A 215 -32.03 1.55 13.16
N GLU A 216 -32.58 1.00 14.25
CA GLU A 216 -31.88 0.88 15.53
C GLU A 216 -30.65 -0.05 15.51
N TYR A 217 -30.46 -0.84 14.45
CA TYR A 217 -29.28 -1.69 14.23
C TYR A 217 -28.29 -1.08 13.21
N GLY A 218 -28.49 0.19 12.83
CA GLY A 218 -27.73 0.90 11.81
C GLY A 218 -26.41 1.52 12.26
N THR A 219 -25.82 2.34 11.37
CA THR A 219 -24.47 2.88 11.54
C THR A 219 -24.40 4.27 12.20
N GLN A 220 -25.50 4.75 12.78
CA GLN A 220 -25.60 6.10 13.34
C GLN A 220 -24.68 6.29 14.56
N THR A 221 -24.54 5.24 15.37
CA THR A 221 -23.69 5.21 16.57
C THR A 221 -23.02 3.85 16.73
N VAL A 222 -21.98 3.76 17.58
CA VAL A 222 -21.36 2.47 17.93
C VAL A 222 -22.37 1.58 18.67
N GLU A 223 -23.21 2.16 19.53
CA GLU A 223 -24.26 1.45 20.26
C GLU A 223 -25.28 0.79 19.31
N ASN A 224 -25.68 1.47 18.23
CA ASN A 224 -26.61 0.89 17.26
C ASN A 224 -25.99 -0.31 16.53
N ARG A 225 -24.71 -0.21 16.14
CA ARG A 225 -23.98 -1.32 15.50
C ARG A 225 -23.74 -2.50 16.46
N LEU A 226 -23.50 -2.22 17.74
CA LEU A 226 -23.32 -3.22 18.79
C LEU A 226 -24.64 -3.80 19.30
N ARG A 227 -25.79 -3.24 18.93
CA ARG A 227 -27.10 -3.59 19.49
C ARG A 227 -27.40 -5.08 19.41
N LEU A 228 -27.17 -5.70 18.27
CA LEU A 228 -27.39 -7.15 18.09
C LEU A 228 -26.57 -7.97 19.09
N ILE A 229 -25.29 -7.65 19.28
CA ILE A 229 -24.41 -8.34 20.23
C ILE A 229 -24.86 -8.08 21.67
N SER A 230 -25.28 -6.86 21.97
CA SER A 230 -25.81 -6.49 23.30
C SER A 230 -27.06 -7.30 23.65
N GLU A 231 -27.98 -7.44 22.71
CA GLU A 231 -29.22 -8.19 22.88
C GLU A 231 -28.96 -9.69 23.00
N ILE A 232 -28.06 -10.25 22.18
CA ILE A 232 -27.57 -11.63 22.31
C ILE A 232 -26.98 -11.85 23.71
N ALA A 233 -26.06 -11.00 24.14
CA ALA A 233 -25.40 -11.14 25.45
C ALA A 233 -26.41 -11.09 26.60
N ASN A 234 -27.40 -10.20 26.54
CA ASN A 234 -28.45 -10.11 27.55
C ASN A 234 -29.37 -11.34 27.53
N ALA A 235 -29.73 -11.86 26.35
CA ALA A 235 -30.52 -13.07 26.22
C ALA A 235 -29.78 -14.32 26.76
N ILE A 236 -28.48 -14.43 26.48
CA ILE A 236 -27.61 -15.48 27.03
C ILE A 236 -27.59 -15.42 28.56
N LYS A 237 -27.22 -14.25 29.14
CA LYS A 237 -27.13 -14.06 30.60
C LYS A 237 -28.45 -14.32 31.33
N ALA A 238 -29.59 -14.18 30.65
CA ALA A 238 -30.89 -14.49 31.23
C ALA A 238 -31.17 -16.00 31.35
N ARG A 239 -30.42 -16.85 30.63
CA ARG A 239 -30.66 -18.31 30.55
C ARG A 239 -29.57 -19.16 31.19
N VAL A 240 -28.35 -18.63 31.29
CA VAL A 240 -27.19 -19.36 31.82
C VAL A 240 -26.85 -18.94 33.24
N SER A 241 -26.08 -19.76 33.95
CA SER A 241 -25.59 -19.40 35.29
C SER A 241 -24.62 -18.22 35.24
N PRO A 242 -24.48 -17.44 36.33
CA PRO A 242 -23.47 -16.38 36.42
C PRO A 242 -22.03 -16.87 36.31
N THR A 243 -21.78 -18.18 36.44
CA THR A 243 -20.45 -18.80 36.33
C THR A 243 -20.11 -19.24 34.91
N PHE A 244 -21.07 -19.16 33.98
CA PHE A 244 -20.86 -19.45 32.56
C PHE A 244 -20.12 -18.29 31.91
N ILE A 245 -19.01 -18.60 31.21
CA ILE A 245 -18.14 -17.60 30.60
C ILE A 245 -18.81 -17.07 29.33
N VAL A 246 -18.86 -15.75 29.18
CA VAL A 246 -19.30 -15.10 27.93
C VAL A 246 -18.14 -14.30 27.37
N SER A 247 -17.62 -14.69 26.21
CA SER A 247 -16.53 -14.00 25.52
C SER A 247 -16.91 -13.61 24.10
N ALA A 248 -16.06 -12.81 23.45
CA ALA A 248 -16.22 -12.46 22.04
C ALA A 248 -14.87 -12.47 21.31
N LYS A 249 -14.88 -12.86 20.04
CA LYS A 249 -13.75 -12.61 19.13
C LYS A 249 -14.04 -11.37 18.29
N LEU A 250 -13.15 -10.39 18.31
CA LEU A 250 -13.30 -9.11 17.60
C LEU A 250 -12.13 -8.81 16.67
N ASN A 251 -12.42 -8.05 15.61
CA ASN A 251 -11.40 -7.41 14.80
C ASN A 251 -10.85 -6.17 15.52
N SER A 252 -9.54 -6.13 15.81
CA SER A 252 -8.81 -4.95 16.27
C SER A 252 -8.66 -3.92 15.16
N VAL A 253 -8.69 -4.37 13.89
CA VAL A 253 -8.74 -3.53 12.70
C VAL A 253 -9.26 -4.34 11.50
N GLU A 254 -10.10 -3.71 10.68
CA GLU A 254 -10.42 -4.15 9.33
C GLU A 254 -9.62 -3.29 8.34
N PHE A 255 -8.75 -3.91 7.55
CA PHE A 255 -7.79 -3.23 6.66
C PHE A 255 -8.47 -2.69 5.38
N GLN A 256 -9.57 -1.96 5.56
CA GLN A 256 -10.46 -1.45 4.51
C GLN A 256 -11.04 -0.10 4.94
N ASP A 257 -11.23 0.82 3.98
CA ASP A 257 -11.84 2.11 4.25
C ASP A 257 -13.30 1.93 4.73
N GLY A 258 -13.62 2.51 5.88
CA GLY A 258 -14.94 2.36 6.52
C GLY A 258 -15.11 1.06 7.32
N GLY A 259 -14.08 0.22 7.43
CA GLY A 259 -14.04 -0.92 8.35
C GLY A 259 -13.85 -0.51 9.81
N VAL A 260 -13.89 -1.48 10.72
CA VAL A 260 -13.63 -1.26 12.16
C VAL A 260 -12.20 -0.74 12.36
N THR A 261 -12.07 0.42 13.01
CA THR A 261 -10.77 1.02 13.36
C THR A 261 -10.32 0.62 14.77
N PRO A 262 -9.03 0.81 15.14
CA PRO A 262 -8.57 0.54 16.50
C PRO A 262 -9.30 1.35 17.58
N ASP A 263 -9.64 2.62 17.30
CA ASP A 263 -10.39 3.47 18.25
C ASP A 263 -11.83 2.96 18.46
N GLU A 264 -12.45 2.43 17.41
CA GLU A 264 -13.77 1.78 17.48
C GLU A 264 -13.68 0.44 18.18
N ALA A 265 -12.64 -0.36 17.91
CA ALA A 265 -12.39 -1.62 18.60
C ALA A 265 -12.20 -1.40 20.12
N ARG A 266 -11.52 -0.31 20.52
CA ARG A 266 -11.43 0.13 21.91
C ARG A 266 -12.81 0.43 22.50
N GLU A 267 -13.62 1.25 21.83
CA GLU A 267 -14.98 1.57 22.30
C GLU A 267 -15.86 0.32 22.41
N LEU A 268 -15.74 -0.62 21.46
CA LEU A 268 -16.43 -1.91 21.52
C LEU A 268 -15.98 -2.71 22.74
N CYS A 269 -14.68 -2.75 23.06
CA CYS A 269 -14.18 -3.44 24.25
C CYS A 269 -14.75 -2.86 25.55
N GLU A 270 -14.81 -1.54 25.68
CA GLU A 270 -15.41 -0.87 26.86
C GLU A 270 -16.89 -1.24 27.02
N ARG A 271 -17.63 -1.31 25.90
CA ARG A 271 -19.04 -1.67 25.90
C ARG A 271 -19.26 -3.15 26.20
N LEU A 272 -18.40 -4.04 25.68
CA LEU A 272 -18.43 -5.47 26.02
C LEU A 272 -18.16 -5.71 27.50
N GLU A 273 -17.19 -5.00 28.09
CA GLU A 273 -16.96 -5.08 29.53
C GLU A 273 -18.19 -4.62 30.32
N ALA A 274 -18.81 -3.50 29.93
CA ALA A 274 -20.04 -3.02 30.57
C ALA A 274 -21.22 -4.02 30.44
N LEU A 275 -21.22 -4.83 29.38
CA LEU A 275 -22.16 -5.93 29.18
C LEU A 275 -21.79 -7.19 29.99
N GLY A 276 -20.63 -7.23 30.66
CA GLY A 276 -20.19 -8.33 31.49
C GLY A 276 -19.55 -9.48 30.73
N PHE A 277 -18.85 -9.20 29.63
CA PHE A 277 -18.00 -10.19 28.96
C PHE A 277 -16.76 -10.50 29.80
N ASP A 278 -16.40 -11.79 29.89
CA ASP A 278 -15.25 -12.28 30.65
C ASP A 278 -13.92 -11.97 29.98
N PHE A 279 -13.87 -12.13 28.67
CA PHE A 279 -12.72 -11.79 27.86
C PHE A 279 -13.09 -11.46 26.42
N VAL A 280 -12.19 -10.74 25.76
CA VAL A 280 -12.20 -10.52 24.32
C VAL A 280 -10.93 -11.10 23.70
N GLU A 281 -11.08 -11.83 22.60
CA GLU A 281 -9.96 -12.27 21.78
C GLU A 281 -9.82 -11.37 20.55
N LEU A 282 -8.72 -10.62 20.48
CA LEU A 282 -8.44 -9.69 19.39
C LEU A 282 -7.76 -10.41 18.22
N SER A 283 -8.28 -10.17 17.02
CA SER A 283 -7.78 -10.63 15.73
C SER A 283 -7.88 -9.49 14.70
N GLY A 284 -7.61 -9.70 13.41
CA GLY A 284 -7.95 -8.72 12.38
C GLY A 284 -8.19 -9.32 10.99
N GLY A 285 -8.71 -8.50 10.08
CA GLY A 285 -8.99 -8.84 8.68
C GLY A 285 -10.38 -9.42 8.39
N THR A 286 -10.65 -9.64 7.10
CA THR A 286 -11.87 -10.25 6.53
C THR A 286 -11.50 -11.13 5.32
N TYR A 287 -12.45 -11.83 4.69
CA TYR A 287 -12.21 -12.53 3.42
C TYR A 287 -11.82 -11.58 2.26
N GLU A 288 -12.22 -10.30 2.34
CA GLU A 288 -11.89 -9.30 1.33
C GLU A 288 -10.45 -8.78 1.49
N ARG A 289 -9.96 -8.70 2.74
CA ARG A 289 -8.57 -8.36 3.10
C ARG A 289 -8.12 -9.23 4.28
N MET A 290 -7.51 -10.37 3.98
CA MET A 290 -6.96 -11.25 5.00
C MET A 290 -5.66 -10.64 5.54
N ALA A 291 -5.58 -10.44 6.86
CA ALA A 291 -4.43 -9.83 7.52
C ALA A 291 -3.56 -10.87 8.22
N LEU A 292 -3.26 -11.96 7.52
CA LEU A 292 -2.55 -13.13 8.03
C LEU A 292 -1.19 -13.32 7.33
N SER A 293 -0.61 -12.24 6.80
CA SER A 293 0.60 -12.20 6.00
C SER A 293 1.75 -11.48 6.73
N TRP A 294 2.96 -11.95 6.49
CA TRP A 294 4.20 -11.36 7.02
C TRP A 294 4.67 -10.16 6.16
N GLU A 295 3.86 -9.11 6.07
CA GLU A 295 4.07 -8.01 5.11
C GLU A 295 5.23 -7.07 5.47
N LYS A 296 5.57 -6.96 6.75
CA LYS A 296 6.64 -6.09 7.26
C LYS A 296 7.71 -6.89 7.96
N GLU A 297 8.98 -6.58 7.69
CA GLU A 297 10.12 -7.16 8.39
C GLU A 297 10.07 -6.90 9.91
N SER A 298 9.54 -5.75 10.32
CA SER A 298 9.29 -5.45 11.74
C SER A 298 8.20 -6.32 12.38
N THR A 299 7.23 -6.81 11.62
CA THR A 299 6.21 -7.77 12.08
C THR A 299 6.79 -9.18 12.14
N LYS A 300 7.66 -9.56 11.18
CA LYS A 300 8.44 -10.82 11.24
C LYS A 300 9.35 -10.88 12.47
N GLN A 301 10.00 -9.77 12.80
CA GLN A 301 10.93 -9.70 13.94
C GLN A 301 10.24 -9.61 15.30
N ARG A 302 9.09 -8.91 15.41
CA ARG A 302 8.35 -8.79 16.68
C ARG A 302 7.40 -9.97 16.93
N GLU A 303 7.01 -10.70 15.87
CA GLU A 303 5.86 -11.60 15.87
C GLU A 303 4.56 -10.85 16.28
N GLY A 304 3.42 -11.54 16.28
CA GLY A 304 2.15 -10.92 16.71
C GLY A 304 1.59 -9.94 15.68
N PHE A 305 0.83 -10.44 14.69
CA PHE A 305 0.27 -9.61 13.59
C PHE A 305 -0.49 -8.40 14.12
N PHE A 306 -1.23 -8.58 15.21
CA PHE A 306 -2.15 -7.57 15.71
C PHE A 306 -1.70 -6.84 16.98
N LEU A 307 -0.48 -7.11 17.47
CA LEU A 307 -0.03 -6.68 18.80
C LEU A 307 0.03 -5.15 18.93
N GLU A 308 0.42 -4.43 17.87
CA GLU A 308 0.48 -2.95 17.86
C GLU A 308 -0.91 -2.31 18.02
N TRP A 309 -1.95 -2.91 17.43
CA TRP A 309 -3.33 -2.43 17.59
C TRP A 309 -3.89 -2.85 18.95
N ALA A 310 -3.57 -4.05 19.43
CA ALA A 310 -3.88 -4.48 20.79
C ALA A 310 -3.28 -3.53 21.84
N GLU A 311 -2.05 -3.06 21.63
CA GLU A 311 -1.39 -2.08 22.49
C GLU A 311 -2.12 -0.73 22.50
N THR A 312 -2.60 -0.29 21.35
CA THR A 312 -3.40 0.95 21.24
C THR A 312 -4.72 0.82 22.00
N ILE A 313 -5.39 -0.33 21.90
CA ILE A 313 -6.67 -0.60 22.56
C ILE A 313 -6.47 -0.69 24.07
N THR A 314 -5.59 -1.58 24.53
CA THR A 314 -5.33 -1.88 25.95
C THR A 314 -4.88 -0.65 26.74
N LYS A 315 -3.97 0.17 26.20
CA LYS A 315 -3.51 1.41 26.85
C LYS A 315 -4.60 2.47 27.03
N ALA A 316 -5.64 2.42 26.20
CA ALA A 316 -6.72 3.39 26.23
C ALA A 316 -7.94 2.90 27.03
N LEU A 317 -7.95 1.64 27.46
CA LEU A 317 -8.95 1.13 28.40
C LEU A 317 -8.69 1.68 29.81
N ASP A 318 -9.73 1.73 30.63
CA ASP A 318 -9.62 2.05 32.05
C ASP A 318 -8.61 1.10 32.71
N PRO A 319 -7.55 1.56 33.39
CA PRO A 319 -6.61 0.69 34.10
C PRO A 319 -7.27 -0.24 35.13
N ALA A 320 -8.51 0.05 35.55
CA ALA A 320 -9.32 -0.79 36.42
C ALA A 320 -10.20 -1.81 35.68
N HIS A 321 -10.07 -1.93 34.35
CA HIS A 321 -10.81 -2.92 33.56
C HIS A 321 -10.55 -4.34 34.08
N LYS A 322 -11.60 -5.16 34.07
CA LYS A 322 -11.61 -6.54 34.56
C LYS A 322 -11.76 -7.57 33.46
N MET A 323 -12.37 -7.20 32.33
CA MET A 323 -12.45 -8.06 31.16
C MET A 323 -11.03 -8.38 30.67
N ARG A 324 -10.73 -9.66 30.45
CA ARG A 324 -9.41 -10.09 29.99
C ARG A 324 -9.26 -9.92 28.49
N ILE A 325 -8.02 -9.69 28.04
CA ILE A 325 -7.71 -9.51 26.63
C ILE A 325 -6.76 -10.60 26.17
N PHE A 326 -7.14 -11.30 25.12
CA PHE A 326 -6.29 -12.26 24.41
C PHE A 326 -5.90 -11.72 23.04
N ILE A 327 -4.71 -12.07 22.56
CA ILE A 327 -4.25 -11.71 21.21
C ILE A 327 -3.98 -12.96 20.38
N ALA A 328 -4.51 -12.98 19.16
CA ALA A 328 -4.24 -14.02 18.17
C ALA A 328 -3.26 -13.52 17.08
N GLY A 329 -2.71 -14.46 16.31
CA GLY A 329 -2.03 -14.18 15.05
C GLY A 329 -0.51 -13.97 15.15
N GLY A 330 0.26 -14.86 14.53
CA GLY A 330 1.70 -14.65 14.30
C GLY A 330 2.63 -14.97 15.47
N LEU A 331 2.13 -15.37 16.64
CA LEU A 331 2.98 -15.81 17.77
C LEU A 331 3.57 -17.21 17.50
N ARG A 332 4.89 -17.36 17.65
CA ARG A 332 5.70 -18.55 17.34
C ARG A 332 6.73 -18.86 18.42
N THR A 333 7.29 -17.86 19.10
CA THR A 333 8.36 -18.05 20.11
C THR A 333 7.91 -17.74 21.53
N VAL A 334 8.55 -18.38 22.52
CA VAL A 334 8.30 -18.09 23.94
C VAL A 334 8.65 -16.64 24.27
N GLY A 335 9.72 -16.11 23.67
CA GLY A 335 10.10 -14.70 23.76
C GLY A 335 8.95 -13.76 23.38
N ALA A 336 8.40 -13.92 22.17
CA ALA A 336 7.31 -13.08 21.72
C ALA A 336 6.02 -13.28 22.53
N MET A 337 5.71 -14.52 22.94
CA MET A 337 4.53 -14.79 23.76
C MET A 337 4.64 -14.14 25.15
N ALA A 338 5.82 -14.18 25.78
CA ALA A 338 6.07 -13.51 27.05
C ALA A 338 6.07 -11.99 26.90
N ASP A 339 6.74 -11.45 25.87
CA ASP A 339 6.76 -10.01 25.56
C ASP A 339 5.32 -9.48 25.30
N ALA A 340 4.44 -10.28 24.70
CA ALA A 340 3.04 -9.89 24.47
C ALA A 340 2.23 -9.71 25.76
N LEU A 341 2.61 -10.37 26.87
CA LEU A 341 1.91 -10.23 28.16
C LEU A 341 2.13 -8.87 28.83
N ASP A 342 3.08 -8.06 28.35
CA ASP A 342 3.20 -6.66 28.76
C ASP A 342 2.03 -5.79 28.23
N VAL A 343 1.28 -6.32 27.26
CA VAL A 343 0.19 -5.63 26.57
C VAL A 343 -1.17 -6.28 26.84
N VAL A 344 -1.23 -7.62 26.83
CA VAL A 344 -2.47 -8.38 26.96
C VAL A 344 -2.43 -9.39 28.12
N ASP A 345 -3.59 -9.90 28.53
CA ASP A 345 -3.68 -10.85 29.64
C ASP A 345 -3.31 -12.30 29.25
N GLY A 346 -3.46 -12.65 27.97
CA GLY A 346 -3.14 -13.98 27.46
C GLY A 346 -2.89 -14.06 25.96
N VAL A 347 -2.38 -15.20 25.51
CA VAL A 347 -2.00 -15.44 24.11
C VAL A 347 -2.84 -16.55 23.49
N SER A 348 -3.28 -16.34 22.26
CA SER A 348 -4.09 -17.29 21.50
C SER A 348 -3.29 -17.96 20.38
N ILE A 349 -3.29 -19.29 20.36
CA ILE A 349 -2.47 -20.11 19.48
C ILE A 349 -3.37 -20.90 18.51
N GLY A 350 -3.21 -20.63 17.21
CA GLY A 350 -3.91 -21.32 16.11
C GLY A 350 -3.08 -22.44 15.49
N ARG A 351 -2.60 -22.24 14.25
CA ARG A 351 -1.82 -23.24 13.47
C ARG A 351 -0.72 -23.98 14.25
N PRO A 352 0.09 -23.35 15.12
CA PRO A 352 1.05 -24.09 15.95
C PRO A 352 0.41 -25.16 16.85
N ALA A 353 -0.81 -24.95 17.34
CA ALA A 353 -1.54 -25.94 18.12
C ALA A 353 -2.06 -27.12 17.28
N ALA A 354 -2.19 -26.95 15.95
CA ALA A 354 -2.49 -28.04 15.02
C ALA A 354 -1.26 -28.96 14.84
N ALA A 355 -0.08 -28.37 14.69
CA ALA A 355 1.18 -29.10 14.58
C ALA A 355 1.63 -29.71 15.92
N GLU A 356 1.32 -29.05 17.03
CA GLU A 356 1.80 -29.41 18.37
C GLU A 356 0.68 -29.27 19.42
N PRO A 357 -0.19 -30.29 19.59
CA PRO A 357 -1.32 -30.21 20.52
C PRO A 357 -0.95 -30.01 22.00
N ARG A 358 0.32 -30.27 22.36
CA ARG A 358 0.88 -30.08 23.72
C ARG A 358 1.78 -28.86 23.85
N LEU A 359 1.81 -27.98 22.85
CA LEU A 359 2.76 -26.87 22.76
C LEU A 359 2.81 -26.01 24.03
N ALA A 360 1.65 -25.64 24.59
CA ALA A 360 1.59 -24.83 25.80
C ALA A 360 2.28 -25.52 26.98
N GLY A 361 2.00 -26.81 27.18
CA GLY A 361 2.65 -27.61 28.23
C GLY A 361 4.14 -27.79 28.00
N ASP A 362 4.56 -28.01 26.76
CA ASP A 362 5.97 -28.14 26.40
C ASP A 362 6.74 -26.83 26.60
N ILE A 363 6.11 -25.67 26.38
CA ILE A 363 6.67 -24.35 26.68
C ILE A 363 6.79 -24.13 28.18
N ILE A 364 5.70 -24.36 28.93
CA ILE A 364 5.66 -24.13 30.39
C ILE A 364 6.69 -25.01 31.10
N GLU A 365 6.88 -26.25 30.64
CA GLU A 365 7.84 -27.19 31.20
C GLU A 365 9.27 -27.00 30.66
N GLY A 366 9.48 -26.00 29.80
CA GLY A 366 10.81 -25.65 29.26
C GLY A 366 11.38 -26.65 28.27
N ARG A 367 10.55 -27.57 27.72
CA ARG A 367 10.97 -28.54 26.71
C ARG A 367 11.26 -27.89 25.35
N VAL A 368 10.53 -26.83 25.02
CA VAL A 368 10.69 -26.10 23.76
C VAL A 368 10.69 -24.60 24.00
N LYS A 369 11.40 -23.85 23.14
CA LYS A 369 11.45 -22.38 23.20
C LYS A 369 10.69 -21.72 22.04
N GLY A 370 10.13 -22.50 21.13
CA GLY A 370 9.36 -22.01 20.00
C GLY A 370 8.66 -23.16 19.29
N ALA A 371 7.60 -22.82 18.56
CA ALA A 371 6.85 -23.76 17.73
C ALA A 371 7.71 -24.33 16.60
N ILE A 372 7.27 -25.43 16.02
CA ILE A 372 7.82 -25.96 14.76
C ILE A 372 7.75 -24.87 13.69
N GLN A 373 8.87 -24.65 13.00
CA GLN A 373 8.98 -23.76 11.87
C GLN A 373 8.68 -24.56 10.60
N PRO A 374 7.52 -24.37 9.96
CA PRO A 374 7.19 -25.11 8.76
C PRO A 374 8.05 -24.64 7.57
N ALA A 375 8.06 -25.43 6.51
CA ALA A 375 8.70 -25.06 5.26
C ALA A 375 8.12 -23.75 4.72
N GLU A 376 8.93 -22.97 4.00
CA GLU A 376 8.58 -21.63 3.55
C GLU A 376 7.27 -21.58 2.75
N MET A 377 7.03 -22.59 1.92
CA MET A 377 5.79 -22.70 1.14
C MET A 377 4.53 -22.92 2.00
N VAL A 378 4.65 -23.49 3.19
CA VAL A 378 3.52 -23.68 4.12
C VAL A 378 3.33 -22.44 4.99
N GLU A 379 4.41 -21.72 5.32
CA GLU A 379 4.34 -20.49 6.12
C GLU A 379 3.78 -19.31 5.30
N ASN A 380 4.19 -19.19 4.03
CA ASN A 380 3.89 -18.03 3.17
C ASN A 380 2.64 -18.21 2.29
N ASP A 381 2.16 -19.44 2.07
CA ASP A 381 0.91 -19.70 1.35
C ASP A 381 -0.20 -20.10 2.32
N LEU A 382 -1.23 -19.27 2.41
CA LEU A 382 -2.33 -19.47 3.35
C LEU A 382 -3.15 -20.75 3.03
N GLY A 383 -3.34 -21.06 1.75
CA GLY A 383 -4.07 -22.25 1.31
C GLY A 383 -3.34 -23.53 1.71
N MET A 384 -2.03 -23.58 1.46
CA MET A 384 -1.17 -24.68 1.93
C MET A 384 -1.18 -24.80 3.45
N GLY A 385 -1.01 -23.68 4.16
CA GLY A 385 -1.03 -23.67 5.63
C GLY A 385 -2.34 -24.17 6.23
N MET A 386 -3.48 -23.79 5.63
CA MET A 386 -4.80 -24.27 6.05
C MET A 386 -4.99 -25.76 5.71
N GLY A 387 -4.57 -26.20 4.53
CA GLY A 387 -4.65 -27.59 4.12
C GLY A 387 -3.84 -28.50 5.05
N VAL A 388 -2.60 -28.10 5.38
CA VAL A 388 -1.73 -28.83 6.31
C VAL A 388 -2.36 -28.93 7.69
N ALA A 389 -2.89 -27.82 8.23
CA ALA A 389 -3.56 -27.84 9.53
C ALA A 389 -4.78 -28.78 9.55
N GLY A 390 -5.58 -28.79 8.47
CA GLY A 390 -6.70 -29.71 8.30
C GLY A 390 -6.28 -31.18 8.30
N ALA A 391 -5.16 -31.52 7.63
CA ALA A 391 -4.62 -32.88 7.67
C ALA A 391 -4.08 -33.25 9.04
N GLN A 392 -3.42 -32.32 9.75
CA GLN A 392 -2.96 -32.54 11.12
C GLN A 392 -4.14 -32.82 12.05
N PHE A 393 -5.26 -32.09 11.95
CA PHE A 393 -6.48 -32.40 12.70
C PHE A 393 -6.96 -33.83 12.43
N ALA A 394 -7.03 -34.23 11.16
CA ALA A 394 -7.48 -35.57 10.78
C ALA A 394 -6.56 -36.68 11.32
N GLN A 395 -5.24 -36.45 11.39
CA GLN A 395 -4.28 -37.40 11.98
C GLN A 395 -4.46 -37.50 13.49
N ILE A 396 -4.51 -36.36 14.20
CA ILE A 396 -4.71 -36.32 15.65
C ILE A 396 -6.01 -37.02 16.03
N ALA A 397 -7.09 -36.71 15.32
CA ALA A 397 -8.42 -37.29 15.52
C ALA A 397 -8.44 -38.82 15.37
N LYS A 398 -7.51 -39.38 14.58
CA LYS A 398 -7.33 -40.82 14.38
C LYS A 398 -6.28 -41.44 15.30
N GLY A 399 -5.74 -40.66 16.24
CA GLY A 399 -4.73 -41.13 17.19
C GLY A 399 -3.32 -41.23 16.60
N PHE A 400 -3.01 -40.44 15.57
CA PHE A 400 -1.67 -40.31 15.00
C PHE A 400 -1.04 -38.96 15.33
N GLU A 401 0.29 -38.92 15.34
CA GLU A 401 1.06 -37.68 15.45
C GLU A 401 0.84 -36.80 14.22
N PRO A 402 0.78 -35.47 14.37
CA PRO A 402 0.67 -34.54 13.25
C PRO A 402 1.86 -34.68 12.30
N LEU A 403 1.61 -34.56 10.99
CA LEU A 403 2.69 -34.47 10.00
C LEU A 403 3.62 -33.29 10.31
N ASP A 404 4.93 -33.50 10.17
CA ASP A 404 5.95 -32.48 10.38
C ASP A 404 6.10 -31.60 9.13
N ALA A 405 5.44 -30.45 9.15
CA ALA A 405 5.49 -29.50 8.05
C ALA A 405 6.83 -28.78 7.88
N SER A 406 7.82 -29.02 8.76
CA SER A 406 9.19 -28.51 8.58
C SER A 406 10.03 -29.35 7.61
N ASP A 407 9.58 -30.59 7.32
CA ASP A 407 10.24 -31.50 6.40
C ASP A 407 9.71 -31.32 4.97
N SER A 408 10.59 -30.95 4.03
CA SER A 408 10.23 -30.71 2.64
C SER A 408 9.68 -31.95 1.93
N GLU A 409 10.10 -33.17 2.30
CA GLU A 409 9.60 -34.41 1.69
C GLU A 409 8.16 -34.70 2.16
N VAL A 410 7.88 -34.41 3.43
CA VAL A 410 6.53 -34.50 4.00
C VAL A 410 5.60 -33.50 3.30
N VAL A 411 6.06 -32.26 3.13
CA VAL A 411 5.29 -31.21 2.44
C VAL A 411 5.06 -31.54 0.96
N GLN A 412 6.04 -32.12 0.27
CA GLN A 412 5.88 -32.57 -1.10
C GLN A 412 4.84 -33.70 -1.22
N THR A 413 4.88 -34.68 -0.32
CA THR A 413 3.90 -35.76 -0.25
C THR A 413 2.49 -35.20 0.00
N PHE A 414 2.38 -34.28 0.97
CA PHE A 414 1.12 -33.59 1.25
C PHE A 414 0.60 -32.80 0.04
N GLY A 415 1.48 -32.16 -0.74
CA GLY A 415 1.09 -31.47 -1.97
C GLY A 415 0.44 -32.40 -3.01
N GLN A 416 0.91 -33.65 -3.11
CA GLN A 416 0.29 -34.67 -3.96
C GLN A 416 -1.09 -35.10 -3.42
N ASP A 417 -1.19 -35.32 -2.11
CA ASP A 417 -2.46 -35.65 -1.45
C ASP A 417 -3.50 -34.55 -1.63
N MET A 418 -3.07 -33.29 -1.54
CA MET A 418 -3.91 -32.11 -1.77
C MET A 418 -4.39 -32.06 -3.22
N GLY A 419 -3.52 -32.34 -4.21
CA GLY A 419 -3.91 -32.43 -5.62
C GLY A 419 -4.98 -33.50 -5.87
N ALA A 420 -4.77 -34.71 -5.36
CA ALA A 420 -5.74 -35.81 -5.46
C ALA A 420 -7.06 -35.50 -4.73
N TRP A 421 -7.00 -34.76 -3.63
CA TRP A 421 -8.17 -34.29 -2.91
C TRP A 421 -8.96 -33.26 -3.73
N TYR A 422 -8.29 -32.30 -4.38
CA TYR A 422 -8.93 -31.33 -5.28
C TYR A 422 -9.62 -31.99 -6.48
N GLU A 423 -9.00 -33.01 -7.09
CA GLU A 423 -9.62 -33.77 -8.17
C GLU A 423 -10.94 -34.41 -7.73
N LYS A 424 -10.98 -34.99 -6.53
CA LYS A 424 -12.20 -35.56 -5.95
C LYS A 424 -13.25 -34.49 -5.65
N LEU A 425 -12.84 -33.34 -5.13
CA LEU A 425 -13.75 -32.21 -4.89
C LEU A 425 -14.40 -31.72 -6.19
N VAL A 426 -13.63 -31.63 -7.27
CA VAL A 426 -14.14 -31.25 -8.60
C VAL A 426 -15.08 -32.32 -9.16
N GLN A 427 -14.79 -33.60 -8.97
CA GLN A 427 -15.66 -34.71 -9.38
C GLN A 427 -16.97 -34.77 -8.58
N ASP A 428 -16.93 -34.37 -7.30
CA ASP A 428 -18.11 -34.27 -6.44
C ASP A 428 -19.06 -33.15 -6.93
N GLY A 429 -18.50 -32.06 -7.46
CA GLY A 429 -19.25 -30.94 -8.03
C GLY A 429 -20.24 -30.36 -6.99
N ASP A 430 -21.52 -30.29 -7.37
CA ASP A 430 -22.58 -29.76 -6.51
C ASP A 430 -23.21 -30.81 -5.58
N LYS A 431 -22.76 -32.07 -5.61
CA LYS A 431 -23.33 -33.14 -4.78
C LYS A 431 -23.04 -32.95 -3.30
N ASN A 432 -21.91 -32.34 -2.95
CA ASN A 432 -21.46 -32.11 -1.58
C ASN A 432 -21.39 -33.39 -0.73
N GLU A 433 -21.08 -34.53 -1.35
CA GLU A 433 -20.88 -35.81 -0.65
C GLU A 433 -19.43 -35.92 -0.14
N PHE A 434 -18.48 -35.27 -0.83
CA PHE A 434 -17.06 -35.28 -0.48
C PHE A 434 -16.65 -34.02 0.28
N VAL A 435 -16.75 -34.08 1.62
CA VAL A 435 -16.46 -32.93 2.52
C VAL A 435 -15.38 -33.22 3.56
N ARG A 436 -14.59 -34.29 3.36
CA ARG A 436 -13.58 -34.72 4.33
C ARG A 436 -12.30 -33.91 4.21
N ALA A 437 -11.60 -33.73 5.32
CA ALA A 437 -10.25 -33.15 5.33
C ALA A 437 -9.26 -33.96 4.49
N ILE A 438 -8.22 -33.29 3.98
CA ILE A 438 -7.11 -33.90 3.23
C ILE A 438 -6.46 -34.98 4.10
N GLN A 439 -6.25 -36.17 3.54
CA GLN A 439 -5.64 -37.29 4.25
C GLN A 439 -4.19 -37.42 3.83
N TYR A 440 -3.28 -37.29 4.79
CA TYR A 440 -1.85 -37.47 4.53
C TYR A 440 -1.52 -38.96 4.28
N SER A 441 -0.95 -39.26 3.12
CA SER A 441 -0.65 -40.64 2.68
C SER A 441 0.70 -41.17 3.16
N GLY A 442 1.56 -40.31 3.70
CA GLY A 442 2.87 -40.68 4.20
C GLY A 442 2.84 -41.50 5.51
N PRO A 443 4.03 -41.86 6.05
CA PRO A 443 4.15 -42.67 7.25
C PRO A 443 3.41 -42.05 8.45
N GLN A 444 2.57 -42.86 9.11
CA GLN A 444 1.80 -42.45 10.28
C GLN A 444 2.43 -43.00 11.56
N VAL A 445 2.63 -42.13 12.56
CA VAL A 445 3.17 -42.52 13.87
C VAL A 445 2.04 -42.49 14.89
N PRO A 446 1.80 -43.54 15.68
CA PRO A 446 0.80 -43.50 16.75
C PRO A 446 1.11 -42.40 17.77
N TYR A 447 0.08 -41.66 18.18
CA TYR A 447 0.21 -40.54 19.10
C TYR A 447 0.87 -40.95 20.42
N GLY A 448 1.87 -40.18 20.87
CA GLY A 448 2.63 -40.42 22.09
C GLY A 448 3.77 -41.44 21.97
N LYS A 449 4.02 -42.02 20.79
CA LYS A 449 5.15 -42.95 20.55
C LYS A 449 6.42 -42.28 20.02
N LEU A 450 6.39 -40.97 19.76
CA LEU A 450 7.62 -40.21 19.52
C LEU A 450 8.42 -40.14 20.84
N ASN A 451 9.54 -40.87 20.91
CA ASN A 451 10.44 -40.86 22.07
C ASN A 451 11.14 -39.50 22.20
N ILE A 452 10.56 -38.60 22.99
CA ILE A 452 11.15 -37.32 23.42
C ILE A 452 12.22 -37.53 24.52
N SER A 453 12.39 -38.76 25.02
CA SER A 453 13.33 -39.11 26.10
C SER A 453 14.82 -39.06 25.73
N THR A 454 15.19 -38.57 24.54
CA THR A 454 16.59 -38.25 24.17
C THR A 454 16.87 -36.75 24.15
N ILE A 455 15.98 -35.94 24.74
CA ILE A 455 16.20 -34.49 24.95
C ILE A 455 16.76 -34.27 26.36
N ALA A 456 17.93 -34.84 26.63
CA ALA A 456 18.88 -34.41 27.66
C ALA A 456 20.13 -35.32 27.62
N VAL A 457 21.31 -34.70 27.59
CA VAL A 457 22.66 -35.27 27.83
C VAL A 457 23.32 -36.02 26.65
N MET A 458 24.30 -35.35 26.02
CA MET A 458 25.60 -35.82 25.50
C MET A 458 26.11 -34.71 24.54
N SER A 459 27.11 -33.87 24.88
CA SER A 459 28.43 -34.28 25.30
C SER A 459 29.00 -33.36 26.40
N THR A 460 29.40 -33.99 27.50
CA THR A 460 30.43 -33.47 28.41
C THR A 460 31.76 -34.07 27.97
N ALA A 461 32.69 -33.23 27.55
CA ALA A 461 34.11 -33.49 27.75
C ALA A 461 34.63 -32.34 28.61
N GLU A 462 35.12 -32.71 29.78
CA GLU A 462 35.67 -31.86 30.83
C GLU A 462 36.69 -30.86 30.28
N THR A 463 36.50 -29.57 30.59
CA THR A 463 37.52 -28.67 31.18
C THR A 463 36.87 -27.32 31.49
N ASP A 464 36.87 -26.93 32.76
CA ASP A 464 36.72 -25.54 33.23
C ASP A 464 37.99 -25.26 34.10
N PRO A 465 38.48 -24.02 34.29
CA PRO A 465 37.80 -22.75 34.05
C PRO A 465 38.63 -21.61 33.41
N THR A 466 37.97 -20.77 32.60
CA THR A 466 37.93 -19.29 32.74
C THR A 466 37.41 -18.57 31.47
N PRO A 467 36.56 -17.53 31.59
CA PRO A 467 36.11 -16.73 30.46
C PRO A 467 37.20 -15.72 30.05
N SER A 468 37.82 -15.95 28.90
CA SER A 468 38.76 -15.02 28.30
C SER A 468 38.02 -13.85 27.64
N ASN A 469 37.90 -12.74 28.36
CA ASN A 469 37.53 -11.40 27.85
C ASN A 469 38.65 -10.79 26.95
N ARG A 470 39.26 -11.57 26.06
CA ARG A 470 40.28 -11.11 25.11
C ARG A 470 39.71 -11.04 23.70
N ARG A 471 39.96 -9.92 23.01
CA ARG A 471 39.61 -9.76 21.59
C ARG A 471 40.38 -10.76 20.74
N LYS A 472 39.74 -11.31 19.69
CA LYS A 472 40.37 -12.20 18.70
C LYS A 472 41.42 -11.51 17.81
N ALA A 473 41.47 -10.17 17.80
CA ALA A 473 42.46 -9.39 17.05
C ALA A 473 43.45 -8.66 17.97
N CYS A 474 44.71 -8.52 17.55
CA CYS A 474 45.71 -7.70 18.25
C CYS A 474 45.35 -6.20 18.23
N ASP A 475 45.94 -5.41 19.11
CA ASP A 475 45.64 -3.98 19.31
C ASP A 475 45.82 -3.16 18.03
N LEU A 476 46.87 -3.44 17.25
CA LEU A 476 47.11 -2.75 15.97
C LEU A 476 46.01 -3.09 14.96
N CYS A 477 45.72 -4.37 14.75
CA CYS A 477 44.69 -4.82 13.82
C CYS A 477 43.29 -4.33 14.23
N PHE A 478 43.00 -4.29 15.53
CA PHE A 478 41.76 -3.74 16.05
C PHE A 478 41.66 -2.23 15.80
N THR A 479 42.70 -1.46 16.14
CA THR A 479 42.72 -0.01 15.94
C THR A 479 42.65 0.38 14.48
N LYS A 480 43.33 -0.36 13.60
CA LYS A 480 43.29 -0.14 12.14
C LYS A 480 42.10 -0.81 11.46
N LYS A 481 41.21 -1.50 12.20
CA LYS A 481 40.05 -2.26 11.67
C LYS A 481 40.41 -3.24 10.54
N ILE A 482 41.58 -3.86 10.60
CA ILE A 482 42.03 -4.87 9.63
C ILE A 482 41.99 -6.27 10.24
N LYS A 483 41.74 -7.29 9.42
CA LYS A 483 41.64 -8.68 9.87
C LYS A 483 43.00 -9.19 10.37
N CYS A 484 43.04 -9.67 11.63
CA CYS A 484 44.24 -10.25 12.22
C CYS A 484 44.35 -11.74 11.84
N ASP A 485 45.49 -12.18 11.34
CA ASP A 485 45.74 -13.59 10.99
C ASP A 485 46.20 -14.45 12.20
N MET A 486 46.47 -13.82 13.35
CA MET A 486 46.80 -14.45 14.62
C MET A 486 48.03 -15.37 14.62
N LEU A 487 48.95 -15.21 13.65
CA LEU A 487 50.22 -15.93 13.64
C LEU A 487 51.09 -15.50 14.86
N LYS A 488 51.89 -16.43 15.39
CA LYS A 488 52.79 -16.22 16.53
C LYS A 488 54.25 -16.39 16.08
N PRO A 489 55.20 -15.55 16.54
CA PRO A 489 55.06 -14.57 17.63
C PRO A 489 54.35 -13.27 17.23
N ASP A 490 54.42 -12.85 15.97
CA ASP A 490 53.77 -11.64 15.45
C ASP A 490 52.86 -11.97 14.25
N CYS A 491 51.73 -11.26 14.14
CA CYS A 491 50.79 -11.39 13.02
C CYS A 491 51.38 -10.73 11.76
N SER A 492 51.01 -11.16 10.56
CA SER A 492 51.65 -10.64 9.32
C SER A 492 51.50 -9.12 9.19
N ASN A 493 50.37 -8.57 9.66
CA ASN A 493 50.15 -7.13 9.69
C ASN A 493 51.10 -6.42 10.66
N CYS A 494 51.33 -6.97 11.86
CA CYS A 494 52.26 -6.38 12.83
C CYS A 494 53.72 -6.41 12.33
N ILE A 495 54.10 -7.46 11.58
CA ILE A 495 55.39 -7.52 10.89
C ILE A 495 55.48 -6.43 9.82
N LEU A 496 54.45 -6.31 8.98
CA LEU A 496 54.40 -5.31 7.90
C LEU A 496 54.49 -3.87 8.44
N TYR A 497 53.80 -3.60 9.55
CA TYR A 497 53.82 -2.29 10.21
C TYR A 497 54.99 -2.11 11.20
N ASN A 498 55.95 -3.06 11.24
CA ASN A 498 57.12 -3.05 12.12
C ASN A 498 56.78 -2.67 13.57
N THR A 499 55.72 -3.29 14.12
CA THR A 499 55.16 -2.96 15.43
C THR A 499 54.88 -4.22 16.22
N ASN A 500 55.19 -4.22 17.52
CA ASN A 500 55.00 -5.39 18.39
C ASN A 500 53.53 -5.85 18.47
N CYS A 501 53.26 -7.13 18.21
CA CYS A 501 51.92 -7.71 18.27
C CYS A 501 51.46 -7.91 19.73
N ARG A 502 50.51 -7.09 20.21
CA ARG A 502 49.96 -7.17 21.59
C ARG A 502 48.44 -7.23 21.59
N THR A 503 47.86 -7.87 22.61
CA THR A 503 46.40 -7.97 22.80
C THR A 503 46.05 -7.45 24.20
N SER A 504 45.42 -6.28 24.28
CA SER A 504 45.06 -5.64 25.56
C SER A 504 43.67 -6.07 26.08
N ILE A 505 43.51 -6.15 27.41
CA ILE A 505 42.26 -6.52 28.09
C ILE A 505 41.45 -5.25 28.42
N ILE A 506 40.14 -5.26 28.15
CA ILE A 506 39.23 -4.13 28.38
C ILE A 506 39.06 -3.86 29.89
N ARG A 507 39.43 -2.67 30.36
CA ARG A 507 39.05 -2.14 31.69
C ARG A 507 37.91 -1.12 31.56
N ARG A 508 36.75 -1.37 32.18
CA ARG A 508 35.71 -0.35 32.43
C ARG A 508 36.19 0.61 33.53
N LYS A 509 36.03 1.93 33.35
CA LYS A 509 36.28 2.95 34.39
C LYS A 509 35.01 3.23 35.22
N PRO A 510 35.10 3.57 36.52
CA PRO A 510 33.95 3.86 37.37
C PRO A 510 33.47 5.32 37.29
N ASN A 511 32.19 5.51 37.60
CA ASN A 511 31.42 6.75 37.64
C ASN A 511 32.05 7.90 38.46
N SER A 512 31.93 9.13 37.96
CA SER A 512 32.00 10.37 38.76
C SER A 512 30.76 11.23 38.52
N ALA A 513 29.68 10.88 39.21
CA ALA A 513 28.50 11.73 39.37
C ALA A 513 28.74 12.70 40.54
N ARG A 514 29.18 13.94 40.27
CA ARG A 514 29.03 15.04 41.24
C ARG A 514 29.08 16.47 40.71
N ALA A 515 29.08 16.69 39.38
CA ALA A 515 29.10 18.04 38.81
C ALA A 515 27.86 18.42 37.97
N ARG A 516 26.80 17.59 37.94
CA ARG A 516 25.58 17.82 37.11
C ARG A 516 24.27 17.95 37.91
N ALA A 517 24.33 18.35 39.17
CA ALA A 517 23.12 18.58 39.97
C ALA A 517 22.57 20.02 39.84
N GLY A 518 23.43 21.02 39.60
CA GLY A 518 22.99 22.42 39.52
C GLY A 518 22.30 22.84 38.21
N ALA A 519 22.64 22.19 37.08
CA ALA A 519 22.13 22.58 35.77
C ALA A 519 20.71 22.06 35.47
N LYS A 520 20.30 20.92 36.06
CA LYS A 520 18.98 20.33 35.82
C LYS A 520 17.84 21.08 36.53
N GLN A 521 18.10 21.64 37.71
CA GLN A 521 17.07 22.34 38.49
C GLN A 521 16.64 23.66 37.82
N GLN A 522 17.56 24.32 37.10
CA GLN A 522 17.28 25.58 36.41
C GLN A 522 16.57 25.36 35.07
N GLU A 523 16.79 24.20 34.42
CA GLU A 523 16.11 23.80 33.19
C GLU A 523 14.67 23.30 33.47
N GLU A 524 14.44 22.63 34.61
CA GLU A 524 13.09 22.24 35.07
C GLU A 524 12.22 23.44 35.48
N ASN A 525 12.79 24.43 36.19
CA ASN A 525 12.05 25.65 36.56
C ASN A 525 11.66 26.49 35.32
N ASN A 526 12.57 26.64 34.35
CA ASN A 526 12.27 27.36 33.09
C ASN A 526 11.21 26.63 32.24
N ARG A 527 11.17 25.29 32.31
CA ARG A 527 10.17 24.47 31.61
C ARG A 527 8.79 24.57 32.27
N GLN A 528 8.74 24.72 33.60
CA GLN A 528 7.49 24.90 34.33
C GLN A 528 6.86 26.28 34.10
N GLU A 529 7.65 27.37 34.14
CA GLU A 529 7.17 28.72 33.77
C GLU A 529 6.67 28.78 32.32
N GLY A 530 7.34 28.07 31.39
CA GLY A 530 6.90 27.98 29.99
C GLY A 530 5.62 27.18 29.77
N LEU A 531 5.33 26.20 30.64
CA LEU A 531 4.09 25.41 30.62
C LEU A 531 2.93 26.20 31.22
N GLU A 532 3.14 26.91 32.33
CA GLU A 532 2.13 27.76 32.97
C GLU A 532 1.72 28.92 32.04
N ALA A 533 2.67 29.56 31.35
CA ALA A 533 2.39 30.59 30.35
C ALA A 533 1.64 30.05 29.11
N ARG A 534 1.80 28.77 28.76
CA ARG A 534 1.05 28.12 27.67
C ARG A 534 -0.37 27.75 28.11
N LEU A 535 -0.54 27.29 29.35
CA LEU A 535 -1.86 27.00 29.94
C LEU A 535 -2.72 28.26 30.05
N ALA A 536 -2.15 29.37 30.56
CA ALA A 536 -2.86 30.65 30.65
C ALA A 536 -3.36 31.17 29.29
N ARG A 537 -2.57 31.00 28.22
CA ARG A 537 -2.99 31.36 26.85
C ARG A 537 -4.10 30.47 26.31
N ILE A 538 -4.08 29.18 26.63
CA ILE A 538 -5.12 28.23 26.21
C ILE A 538 -6.44 28.54 26.94
N GLU A 539 -6.38 28.85 28.23
CA GLU A 539 -7.56 29.25 29.02
C GLU A 539 -8.18 30.57 28.51
N GLU A 540 -7.36 31.56 28.16
CA GLU A 540 -7.81 32.82 27.56
C GLU A 540 -8.50 32.59 26.20
N GLN A 541 -7.94 31.71 25.36
CA GLN A 541 -8.55 31.33 24.08
C GLN A 541 -9.86 30.53 24.25
N LEU A 542 -9.94 29.66 25.26
CA LEU A 542 -11.16 28.91 25.55
C LEU A 542 -12.29 29.83 26.01
N GLN A 543 -11.95 30.87 26.79
CA GLN A 543 -12.92 31.85 27.28
C GLN A 543 -13.49 32.72 26.14
N ILE A 544 -12.68 33.05 25.14
CA ILE A 544 -13.12 33.77 23.93
C ILE A 544 -14.11 32.91 23.13
N VAL A 545 -13.85 31.62 22.98
CA VAL A 545 -14.74 30.68 22.28
C VAL A 545 -16.06 30.47 23.04
N LEU A 546 -15.99 30.37 24.38
CA LEU A 546 -17.18 30.23 25.23
C LEU A 546 -18.07 31.48 25.23
N ASN A 547 -17.48 32.68 25.14
CA ASN A 547 -18.24 33.93 25.03
C ASN A 547 -18.89 34.06 23.64
N ALA A 548 -18.18 33.71 22.56
CA ALA A 548 -18.74 33.69 21.21
C ALA A 548 -19.89 32.69 21.04
N ALA A 549 -19.86 31.56 21.75
CA ALA A 549 -20.94 30.57 21.75
C ALA A 549 -22.19 31.04 22.51
N LYS A 550 -22.04 31.90 23.53
CA LYS A 550 -23.18 32.48 24.28
C LYS A 550 -23.90 33.57 23.48
N ASP A 551 -23.17 34.36 22.69
CA ASP A 551 -23.74 35.43 21.87
C ASP A 551 -24.55 34.91 20.66
N ALA A 552 -24.30 33.66 20.24
CA ALA A 552 -25.04 33.02 19.15
C ALA A 552 -26.42 32.44 19.55
N GLN A 553 -26.73 32.35 20.85
CA GLN A 553 -27.99 31.74 21.35
C GLN A 553 -29.14 32.73 21.60
N THR A 554 -28.91 34.05 21.48
CA THR A 554 -29.90 35.09 21.86
C THR A 554 -30.62 35.78 20.69
N ALA A 555 -30.37 35.41 19.43
CA ALA A 555 -31.03 36.04 18.28
C ALA A 555 -31.89 35.06 17.47
N ARG A 556 -33.16 34.90 17.84
CA ARG A 556 -34.23 34.34 16.99
C ARG A 556 -35.36 35.36 16.82
N PRO A 557 -35.75 35.71 15.59
CA PRO A 557 -37.08 36.28 15.34
C PRO A 557 -38.07 35.22 14.83
N GLN A 558 -39.33 35.42 15.21
CA GLN A 558 -40.52 34.63 14.90
C GLN A 558 -41.01 34.85 13.45
N GLY A 559 -41.71 33.86 12.88
CA GLY A 559 -42.35 33.92 11.55
C GLY A 559 -43.58 34.86 11.50
N PRO A 560 -44.13 35.10 10.29
CA PRO A 560 -45.37 34.39 9.92
C PRO A 560 -45.56 34.04 8.42
N ASP A 561 -46.40 33.02 8.22
CA ASP A 561 -47.47 32.76 7.21
C ASP A 561 -47.32 33.02 5.69
N ASP A 562 -47.45 31.90 4.95
CA ASP A 562 -48.47 31.59 3.93
C ASP A 562 -48.68 32.49 2.68
N GLN A 563 -48.32 31.97 1.48
CA GLN A 563 -49.22 31.68 0.33
C GLN A 563 -48.55 31.75 -1.07
N SER A 564 -48.89 30.73 -1.88
CA SER A 564 -49.02 30.67 -3.34
C SER A 564 -47.79 30.78 -4.27
N SER A 565 -47.56 29.69 -5.01
CA SER A 565 -46.89 29.54 -6.32
C SER A 565 -47.51 30.43 -7.43
N PRO A 566 -47.00 30.52 -8.69
CA PRO A 566 -45.93 29.71 -9.35
C PRO A 566 -44.97 30.49 -10.29
N SER A 567 -44.05 29.74 -10.91
CA SER A 567 -43.35 29.96 -12.21
C SER A 567 -41.85 30.30 -12.18
N ASP A 568 -41.10 29.28 -12.59
CA ASP A 568 -40.06 29.25 -13.62
C ASP A 568 -38.76 30.06 -13.51
N SER A 569 -37.69 29.27 -13.51
CA SER A 569 -36.51 29.41 -14.38
C SER A 569 -35.27 30.20 -13.91
N ALA A 570 -34.88 30.08 -12.63
CA ALA A 570 -33.52 30.49 -12.22
C ALA A 570 -32.84 29.61 -11.14
N GLU A 571 -33.55 28.71 -10.46
CA GLU A 571 -33.00 27.98 -9.29
C GLU A 571 -32.33 26.63 -9.59
N SER A 572 -32.23 26.19 -10.85
CA SER A 572 -31.64 24.87 -11.18
C SER A 572 -30.10 24.87 -11.31
N VAL A 573 -29.43 26.01 -11.18
CA VAL A 573 -27.97 26.12 -11.40
C VAL A 573 -27.15 26.06 -10.11
N LEU A 574 -27.76 26.19 -8.93
CA LEU A 574 -27.04 26.29 -7.65
C LEU A 574 -26.79 24.95 -6.92
N ASN A 575 -27.42 23.84 -7.34
CA ASN A 575 -27.40 22.58 -6.58
C ASN A 575 -26.41 21.49 -7.05
N ASN A 576 -25.55 21.73 -8.04
CA ASN A 576 -24.60 20.70 -8.53
C ASN A 576 -23.27 20.59 -7.76
N SER A 577 -23.09 21.34 -6.66
CA SER A 577 -21.86 21.27 -5.83
C SER A 577 -21.57 19.90 -5.19
N ALA A 578 -22.54 18.99 -5.20
CA ALA A 578 -22.42 17.63 -4.66
C ALA A 578 -21.41 16.76 -5.44
N ASN A 579 -21.29 16.93 -6.76
CA ASN A 579 -20.42 16.08 -7.58
C ASN A 579 -18.92 16.31 -7.31
N PHE A 580 -18.53 17.56 -6.99
CA PHE A 580 -17.14 17.92 -6.72
C PHE A 580 -16.65 17.39 -5.37
N GLU A 581 -17.48 17.49 -4.32
CA GLU A 581 -17.16 16.98 -2.98
C GLU A 581 -17.22 15.45 -2.90
N GLU A 582 -18.11 14.81 -3.68
CA GLU A 582 -18.19 13.36 -3.80
C GLU A 582 -16.98 12.78 -4.57
N MET A 583 -16.46 13.48 -5.57
CA MET A 583 -15.21 13.09 -6.26
C MET A 583 -13.95 13.33 -5.41
N ALA A 584 -13.90 14.41 -4.61
CA ALA A 584 -12.82 14.63 -3.64
C ALA A 584 -12.76 13.52 -2.57
N LYS A 585 -13.93 12.97 -2.18
CA LYS A 585 -14.06 11.85 -1.24
C LYS A 585 -13.74 10.49 -1.86
N ARG A 586 -14.00 10.30 -3.16
CA ARG A 586 -13.74 9.02 -3.86
C ARG A 586 -12.26 8.77 -4.14
N GLY A 587 -11.45 9.83 -4.22
CA GLY A 587 -10.04 9.73 -4.62
C GLY A 587 -9.89 9.22 -6.06
N PHE A 588 -8.87 9.67 -6.78
CA PHE A 588 -8.49 9.00 -8.02
C PHE A 588 -7.68 7.75 -7.69
N ALA A 589 -8.35 6.74 -7.14
CA ALA A 589 -7.81 5.41 -7.05
C ALA A 589 -8.05 4.74 -8.40
N TRP A 590 -7.00 4.66 -9.22
CA TRP A 590 -6.93 3.63 -10.24
C TRP A 590 -7.12 2.29 -9.47
N LYS A 591 -8.32 1.69 -9.57
CA LYS A 591 -8.71 0.45 -8.85
C LYS A 591 -7.89 -0.75 -9.31
N PHE A 592 -6.87 -1.17 -8.54
CA PHE A 592 -6.15 -2.43 -8.80
C PHE A 592 -6.75 -3.52 -7.92
N ASP A 593 -7.16 -4.63 -8.54
CA ASP A 593 -7.42 -5.88 -7.83
C ASP A 593 -6.08 -6.64 -7.69
N PRO A 594 -5.49 -6.72 -6.49
CA PRO A 594 -4.24 -7.45 -6.29
C PRO A 594 -4.38 -8.97 -6.50
N VAL A 595 -5.61 -9.47 -6.63
CA VAL A 595 -5.90 -10.90 -6.82
C VAL A 595 -5.93 -11.28 -8.31
N ASN A 596 -6.05 -10.32 -9.23
CA ASN A 596 -6.05 -10.62 -10.66
C ASN A 596 -5.46 -9.44 -11.46
N PRO A 597 -4.15 -9.42 -11.74
CA PRO A 597 -3.61 -8.43 -12.65
C PRO A 597 -4.32 -8.61 -13.99
N ALA A 598 -4.66 -7.52 -14.68
CA ALA A 598 -5.16 -7.56 -16.05
C ALA A 598 -4.07 -8.01 -17.05
N VAL A 599 -3.39 -9.11 -16.75
CA VAL A 599 -2.74 -9.99 -17.71
C VAL A 599 -3.86 -10.52 -18.59
N TYR A 600 -3.67 -10.42 -19.89
CA TYR A 600 -4.58 -11.01 -20.87
C TYR A 600 -4.90 -12.47 -20.49
N GLN A 601 -6.14 -12.73 -20.06
CA GLN A 601 -6.69 -14.07 -19.75
C GLN A 601 -7.27 -14.77 -21.00
N GLY A 602 -7.05 -14.20 -22.19
CA GLY A 602 -7.46 -14.87 -23.41
C GLY A 602 -6.57 -16.09 -23.70
N PRO A 603 -6.99 -16.96 -24.63
CA PRO A 603 -6.24 -18.16 -24.97
C PRO A 603 -4.80 -17.78 -25.33
N GLN A 604 -3.81 -18.53 -24.80
CA GLN A 604 -2.43 -18.36 -25.27
C GLN A 604 -2.43 -18.57 -26.79
N PRO A 605 -1.79 -17.68 -27.57
CA PRO A 605 -1.66 -17.91 -29.01
C PRO A 605 -0.95 -19.25 -29.18
N SER A 606 -1.64 -20.22 -29.77
CA SER A 606 -1.13 -21.56 -30.03
C SER A 606 -0.02 -21.56 -31.10
N ILE A 607 0.17 -20.41 -31.78
CA ILE A 607 1.11 -20.21 -32.87
C ILE A 607 1.86 -18.89 -32.67
N LEU A 608 3.20 -18.94 -32.64
CA LEU A 608 4.08 -17.77 -32.61
C LEU A 608 4.21 -17.17 -34.02
N GLU A 609 3.12 -16.60 -34.53
CA GLU A 609 3.10 -15.96 -35.85
C GLU A 609 3.60 -14.51 -35.78
N LEU A 610 4.38 -14.13 -36.80
CA LEU A 610 4.75 -12.74 -37.11
C LEU A 610 4.40 -12.48 -38.58
N PRO A 611 4.01 -11.24 -38.95
CA PRO A 611 3.84 -10.85 -40.35
C PRO A 611 5.08 -11.12 -41.22
N PRO A 612 4.96 -11.09 -42.56
CA PRO A 612 6.11 -11.15 -43.46
C PRO A 612 7.18 -10.10 -43.12
N LEU A 613 8.45 -10.45 -43.34
CA LEU A 613 9.59 -9.60 -42.96
C LEU A 613 9.53 -8.22 -43.65
N ASP A 614 9.07 -8.16 -44.90
CA ASP A 614 8.88 -6.92 -45.66
C ASP A 614 7.79 -6.00 -45.08
N GLU A 615 6.82 -6.54 -44.34
CA GLU A 615 5.83 -5.75 -43.61
C GLU A 615 6.36 -5.23 -42.26
N ILE A 616 7.22 -6.00 -41.58
CA ILE A 616 7.74 -5.63 -40.24
C ILE A 616 8.93 -4.67 -40.32
N LEU A 617 9.82 -4.84 -41.30
CA LEU A 617 11.05 -4.05 -41.42
C LEU A 617 10.82 -2.53 -41.39
N PRO A 618 9.85 -1.95 -42.13
CA PRO A 618 9.59 -0.51 -42.07
C PRO A 618 9.19 -0.02 -40.67
N ILE A 619 8.48 -0.85 -39.90
CA ILE A 619 8.03 -0.50 -38.54
C ILE A 619 9.21 -0.54 -37.57
N VAL A 620 10.06 -1.56 -37.69
CA VAL A 620 11.28 -1.71 -36.89
C VAL A 620 12.25 -0.57 -37.18
N ASP A 621 12.46 -0.24 -38.46
CA ASP A 621 13.30 0.90 -38.86
C ASP A 621 12.74 2.22 -38.32
N HIS A 622 11.42 2.42 -38.41
CA HIS A 622 10.76 3.58 -37.82
C HIS A 622 10.97 3.64 -36.30
N TYR A 623 10.84 2.53 -35.57
CA TYR A 623 11.11 2.47 -34.13
C TYR A 623 12.54 2.90 -33.77
N PHE A 624 13.54 2.40 -34.51
CA PHE A 624 14.95 2.70 -34.23
C PHE A 624 15.34 4.13 -34.58
N THR A 625 14.75 4.70 -35.63
CA THR A 625 15.02 6.08 -36.08
C THR A 625 14.27 7.15 -35.30
N THR A 626 13.21 6.79 -34.56
CA THR A 626 12.38 7.73 -33.80
C THR A 626 12.46 7.50 -32.29
N PHE A 627 11.78 6.47 -31.78
CA PHE A 627 11.65 6.23 -30.34
C PHE A 627 12.96 5.79 -29.70
N ASN A 628 13.60 4.74 -30.23
CA ASN A 628 14.82 4.18 -29.64
C ASN A 628 16.03 5.11 -29.78
N ALA A 629 16.01 5.99 -30.78
CA ALA A 629 17.03 7.04 -30.94
C ALA A 629 17.07 8.00 -29.74
N VAL A 630 15.95 8.15 -29.01
CA VAL A 630 15.82 9.05 -27.85
C VAL A 630 15.75 8.28 -26.53
N ILE A 631 15.07 7.13 -26.51
CA ILE A 631 14.90 6.25 -25.35
C ILE A 631 15.46 4.87 -25.71
N PRO A 632 16.78 4.63 -25.50
CA PRO A 632 17.49 3.50 -26.09
C PRO A 632 17.27 2.18 -25.34
N LEU A 633 16.09 1.60 -25.51
CA LEU A 633 15.70 0.37 -24.87
C LEU A 633 16.45 -0.84 -25.45
N PHE A 634 16.64 -0.88 -26.78
CA PHE A 634 17.37 -1.95 -27.48
C PHE A 634 18.57 -1.40 -28.25
N GLN A 635 19.57 -2.26 -28.46
CA GLN A 635 20.69 -1.97 -29.35
C GLN A 635 20.35 -2.45 -30.76
N GLN A 636 20.43 -1.55 -31.76
CA GLN A 636 19.91 -1.82 -33.10
C GLN A 636 20.59 -3.00 -33.81
N PRO A 637 21.94 -3.12 -33.86
CA PRO A 637 22.59 -4.25 -34.54
C PRO A 637 22.18 -5.62 -33.98
N GLU A 638 22.09 -5.73 -32.66
CA GLU A 638 21.76 -6.94 -31.90
C GLU A 638 20.30 -7.31 -32.12
N PHE A 639 19.39 -6.33 -32.10
CA PHE A 639 17.99 -6.54 -32.41
C PHE A 639 17.79 -6.96 -33.88
N MET A 640 18.49 -6.33 -34.83
CA MET A 640 18.41 -6.71 -36.24
C MET A 640 18.95 -8.13 -36.49
N LYS A 641 19.96 -8.56 -35.73
CA LYS A 641 20.42 -9.95 -35.72
C LYS A 641 19.34 -10.89 -35.17
N LEU A 642 18.67 -10.53 -34.08
CA LEU A 642 17.55 -11.28 -33.51
C LEU A 642 16.40 -11.42 -34.53
N LEU A 643 15.99 -10.33 -35.16
CA LEU A 643 14.96 -10.32 -36.20
C LEU A 643 15.36 -11.19 -37.41
N THR A 644 16.59 -11.07 -37.89
CA THR A 644 17.09 -11.87 -39.02
C THR A 644 17.13 -13.36 -38.69
N THR A 645 17.55 -13.70 -37.47
CA THR A 645 17.60 -15.09 -36.97
C THR A 645 16.21 -15.69 -36.92
N TRP A 646 15.22 -14.93 -36.44
CA TRP A 646 13.81 -15.36 -36.40
C TRP A 646 13.26 -15.83 -37.76
N TYR A 647 13.58 -15.11 -38.85
CA TYR A 647 13.09 -15.47 -40.20
C TYR A 647 13.95 -16.52 -40.90
N LYS A 648 15.27 -16.56 -40.64
CA LYS A 648 16.19 -17.49 -41.32
C LYS A 648 16.28 -18.87 -40.65
N GLN A 649 16.07 -18.94 -39.33
CA GLN A 649 16.26 -20.14 -38.51
C GLN A 649 15.01 -20.42 -37.67
N PRO A 650 13.93 -20.96 -38.27
CA PRO A 650 12.70 -21.27 -37.54
C PRO A 650 12.90 -22.21 -36.33
N GLU A 651 13.94 -23.04 -36.37
CA GLU A 651 14.32 -23.98 -35.33
C GLU A 651 14.87 -23.33 -34.05
N THR A 652 15.34 -22.08 -34.11
CA THR A 652 15.89 -21.35 -32.96
C THR A 652 14.90 -20.34 -32.38
N ARG A 653 13.63 -20.36 -32.81
CA ARG A 653 12.61 -19.41 -32.35
C ARG A 653 12.25 -19.66 -30.90
N ASP A 654 12.36 -18.62 -30.09
CA ASP A 654 11.95 -18.63 -28.68
C ASP A 654 10.95 -17.51 -28.37
N ARG A 655 10.24 -17.65 -27.24
CA ARG A 655 9.17 -16.72 -26.86
C ARG A 655 9.68 -15.35 -26.44
N ALA A 656 10.91 -15.23 -25.92
CA ALA A 656 11.50 -13.95 -25.54
C ALA A 656 11.87 -13.14 -26.80
N SER A 657 12.52 -13.76 -27.79
CA SER A 657 12.77 -13.13 -29.09
C SER A 657 11.49 -12.67 -29.78
N TRP A 658 10.44 -13.51 -29.75
CA TRP A 658 9.13 -13.13 -30.27
C TRP A 658 8.54 -11.93 -29.53
N ALA A 659 8.54 -11.96 -28.19
CA ALA A 659 8.01 -10.87 -27.39
C ALA A 659 8.78 -9.55 -27.59
N ALA A 660 10.11 -9.60 -27.76
CA ALA A 660 10.91 -8.43 -28.08
C ALA A 660 10.49 -7.80 -29.41
N ILE A 661 10.23 -8.61 -30.45
CA ILE A 661 9.74 -8.12 -31.74
C ILE A 661 8.34 -7.51 -31.60
N GLN A 662 7.45 -8.16 -30.85
CA GLN A 662 6.11 -7.62 -30.58
C GLN A 662 6.16 -6.28 -29.82
N THR A 663 7.05 -6.14 -28.83
CA THR A 663 7.24 -4.89 -28.09
C THR A 663 7.74 -3.76 -28.99
N VAL A 664 8.73 -4.02 -29.85
CA VAL A 664 9.23 -3.03 -30.83
C VAL A 664 8.15 -2.63 -31.82
N MET A 665 7.37 -3.58 -32.34
CA MET A 665 6.25 -3.28 -33.24
C MET A 665 5.16 -2.46 -32.54
N ALA A 666 4.79 -2.82 -31.29
CA ALA A 666 3.79 -2.10 -30.53
C ALA A 666 4.16 -0.62 -30.33
N ILE A 667 5.41 -0.35 -29.98
CA ILE A 667 5.90 1.03 -29.83
C ILE A 667 5.99 1.71 -31.21
N GLY A 668 6.52 1.02 -32.22
CA GLY A 668 6.63 1.55 -33.58
C GLY A 668 5.28 1.98 -34.19
N TYR A 669 4.21 1.20 -33.97
CA TYR A 669 2.86 1.56 -34.39
C TYR A 669 2.25 2.75 -33.63
N ARG A 670 2.70 3.02 -32.40
CA ARG A 670 2.21 4.13 -31.56
C ARG A 670 2.98 5.43 -31.80
N THR A 671 4.11 5.39 -32.51
CA THR A 671 4.86 6.59 -32.89
C THR A 671 4.17 7.32 -34.06
N PRO A 672 3.98 8.66 -33.98
CA PRO A 672 3.39 9.41 -35.08
C PRO A 672 4.19 9.31 -36.38
N GLN A 673 3.51 9.50 -37.51
CA GLN A 673 4.10 9.59 -38.86
C GLN A 673 4.66 8.29 -39.44
N LEU A 674 4.27 7.13 -38.88
CA LEU A 674 4.44 5.86 -39.58
C LEU A 674 3.66 5.90 -40.90
N SER A 675 4.36 6.18 -42.00
CA SER A 675 3.79 6.39 -43.34
C SER A 675 3.48 5.05 -44.01
N LEU A 676 2.56 4.29 -43.40
CA LEU A 676 1.97 3.09 -43.99
C LEU A 676 0.60 3.46 -44.57
N ARG A 677 0.10 2.67 -45.54
CA ARG A 677 -1.16 2.95 -46.27
C ARG A 677 -2.43 2.95 -45.39
N ASP A 678 -2.29 2.70 -44.09
CA ASP A 678 -3.38 2.41 -43.16
C ASP A 678 -3.78 3.63 -42.32
N SER A 679 -5.01 3.63 -41.78
CA SER A 679 -5.48 4.72 -40.90
C SER A 679 -4.88 4.62 -39.49
N GLN A 680 -4.81 5.75 -38.78
CA GLN A 680 -4.32 5.81 -37.40
C GLN A 680 -5.06 4.85 -36.44
N SER A 681 -6.35 4.59 -36.67
CA SER A 681 -7.13 3.63 -35.91
C SER A 681 -6.63 2.18 -36.06
N VAL A 682 -6.20 1.79 -37.26
CA VAL A 682 -5.66 0.45 -37.55
C VAL A 682 -4.30 0.28 -36.89
N HIS A 683 -3.47 1.33 -36.85
CA HIS A 683 -2.19 1.30 -36.15
C HIS A 683 -2.35 1.10 -34.64
N ILE A 684 -3.33 1.76 -34.01
CA ILE A 684 -3.63 1.57 -32.58
C ILE A 684 -4.08 0.14 -32.30
N GLU A 685 -4.98 -0.42 -33.12
CA GLU A 685 -5.46 -1.79 -32.97
C GLU A 685 -4.33 -2.82 -33.11
N ARG A 686 -3.45 -2.63 -34.10
CA ARG A 686 -2.25 -3.48 -34.28
C ARG A 686 -1.28 -3.35 -33.11
N ALA A 687 -1.06 -2.14 -32.59
CA ALA A 687 -0.22 -1.92 -31.41
C ALA A 687 -0.77 -2.64 -30.18
N ASP A 688 -2.08 -2.57 -29.95
CA ASP A 688 -2.75 -3.26 -28.84
C ASP A 688 -2.69 -4.78 -28.98
N GLN A 689 -2.77 -5.30 -30.22
CA GLN A 689 -2.56 -6.72 -30.47
C GLN A 689 -1.13 -7.14 -30.16
N CYS A 690 -0.13 -6.36 -30.58
CA CYS A 690 1.28 -6.62 -30.27
C CYS A 690 1.53 -6.59 -28.75
N LEU A 691 0.92 -5.63 -28.02
CA LEU A 691 0.99 -5.57 -26.56
C LEU A 691 0.39 -6.83 -25.91
N ARG A 692 -0.82 -7.25 -26.32
CA ARG A 692 -1.46 -8.48 -25.81
C ARG A 692 -0.59 -9.72 -26.03
N ASN A 693 0.05 -9.80 -27.19
CA ASN A 693 0.99 -10.86 -27.53
C ASN A 693 2.20 -10.87 -26.57
N ALA A 694 2.86 -9.72 -26.39
CA ALA A 694 4.00 -9.59 -25.49
C ALA A 694 3.65 -9.90 -24.01
N GLN A 695 2.43 -9.53 -23.57
CA GLN A 695 1.96 -9.85 -22.21
C GLN A 695 1.92 -11.35 -21.91
N THR A 696 1.69 -12.19 -22.91
CA THR A 696 1.58 -13.65 -22.71
C THR A 696 2.88 -14.30 -22.22
N VAL A 697 4.00 -13.59 -22.33
CA VAL A 697 5.33 -14.08 -21.95
C VAL A 697 5.76 -13.56 -20.58
N VAL A 698 5.01 -12.65 -19.93
CA VAL A 698 5.41 -12.02 -18.66
C VAL A 698 5.75 -13.03 -17.56
N SER A 699 4.96 -14.09 -17.38
CA SER A 699 5.27 -15.12 -16.37
C SER A 699 6.60 -15.84 -16.62
N GLU A 700 6.95 -16.05 -17.89
CA GLU A 700 8.24 -16.60 -18.29
C GLU A 700 9.36 -15.57 -18.04
N LEU A 701 9.18 -14.30 -18.44
CA LEU A 701 10.18 -13.26 -18.23
C LEU A 701 10.56 -13.06 -16.76
N VAL A 702 9.60 -13.24 -15.84
CA VAL A 702 9.83 -13.11 -14.39
C VAL A 702 10.59 -14.30 -13.80
N THR A 703 10.52 -15.47 -14.45
CA THR A 703 11.14 -16.71 -13.96
C THR A 703 12.45 -17.05 -14.67
N ARG A 704 12.80 -16.34 -15.74
CA ARG A 704 14.09 -16.50 -16.45
C ARG A 704 15.27 -16.01 -15.61
N ASP A 705 16.34 -16.79 -15.62
CA ASP A 705 17.59 -16.41 -14.94
C ASP A 705 18.44 -15.49 -15.83
N GLU A 706 18.87 -14.36 -15.26
CA GLU A 706 19.98 -13.49 -15.71
C GLU A 706 20.01 -13.06 -17.19
N ASP A 707 18.88 -12.63 -17.74
CA ASP A 707 18.78 -12.18 -19.14
C ASP A 707 18.40 -10.68 -19.26
N LEU A 708 19.26 -9.88 -19.90
CA LEU A 708 19.02 -8.45 -20.17
C LEU A 708 17.79 -8.24 -21.07
N LEU A 709 17.57 -9.15 -22.03
CA LEU A 709 16.44 -9.07 -22.96
C LEU A 709 15.10 -9.14 -22.22
N GLY A 710 15.01 -9.95 -21.17
CA GLY A 710 13.80 -10.03 -20.34
C GLY A 710 13.48 -8.71 -19.64
N VAL A 711 14.49 -8.01 -19.11
CA VAL A 711 14.33 -6.68 -18.51
C VAL A 711 13.89 -5.67 -19.58
N GLN A 712 14.50 -5.69 -20.76
CA GLN A 712 14.14 -4.79 -21.86
C GLN A 712 12.67 -4.97 -22.31
N ILE A 713 12.23 -6.22 -22.45
CA ILE A 713 10.83 -6.53 -22.82
C ILE A 713 9.87 -6.03 -21.73
N LEU A 714 10.16 -6.31 -20.45
CA LEU A 714 9.33 -5.86 -19.34
C LEU A 714 9.24 -4.33 -19.28
N LEU A 715 10.35 -3.61 -19.45
CA LEU A 715 10.36 -2.15 -19.48
C LEU A 715 9.59 -1.61 -20.69
N GLY A 716 9.69 -2.24 -21.86
CA GLY A 716 8.88 -1.87 -23.03
C GLY A 716 7.38 -2.09 -22.80
N ILE A 717 7.00 -3.19 -22.14
CA ILE A 717 5.62 -3.44 -21.70
C ILE A 717 5.16 -2.39 -20.68
N VAL A 718 5.99 -2.00 -19.71
CA VAL A 718 5.71 -0.93 -18.74
C VAL A 718 5.45 0.39 -19.46
N MET A 719 6.28 0.77 -20.44
CA MET A 719 6.08 1.99 -21.23
C MET A 719 4.76 1.99 -21.99
N LEU A 720 4.36 0.84 -22.55
CA LEU A 720 3.10 0.66 -23.26
C LEU A 720 1.89 0.72 -22.32
N PHE A 721 2.00 0.19 -21.09
CA PHE A 721 0.95 0.27 -20.07
C PHE A 721 0.81 1.64 -19.43
N GLN A 722 1.94 2.32 -19.20
CA GLN A 722 1.95 3.67 -18.66
C GLN A 722 1.15 4.64 -19.53
N ASN A 723 1.03 4.34 -20.82
CA ASN A 723 0.25 5.12 -21.76
C ASN A 723 -1.13 4.48 -22.07
N SER A 724 -1.44 3.31 -21.53
CA SER A 724 -2.72 2.62 -21.74
C SER A 724 -3.86 3.19 -20.88
N ARG A 725 -5.09 2.69 -21.09
CA ARG A 725 -6.27 3.08 -20.29
C ARG A 725 -6.18 2.66 -18.83
N ASP A 726 -5.41 1.62 -18.51
CA ASP A 726 -5.14 1.20 -17.13
C ASP A 726 -3.62 1.26 -16.86
N PRO A 727 -3.12 2.29 -16.16
CA PRO A 727 -1.70 2.42 -15.84
C PRO A 727 -1.26 1.53 -14.67
N LYS A 728 -2.15 0.79 -14.00
CA LYS A 728 -1.82 -0.02 -12.81
C LYS A 728 -0.91 -1.22 -13.11
N PRO A 729 -1.05 -1.96 -14.23
CA PRO A 729 -0.07 -2.99 -14.58
C PRO A 729 1.34 -2.43 -14.68
N ALA A 730 1.50 -1.16 -15.10
CA ALA A 730 2.81 -0.51 -15.14
C ALA A 730 3.45 -0.40 -13.74
N SER A 731 2.68 -0.10 -12.69
CA SER A 731 3.22 0.05 -11.32
C SER A 731 3.66 -1.28 -10.68
N VAL A 732 3.02 -2.39 -11.02
CA VAL A 732 3.46 -3.72 -10.57
C VAL A 732 4.65 -4.22 -11.37
N LEU A 733 4.59 -4.09 -12.70
CA LEU A 733 5.63 -4.59 -13.60
C LEU A 733 6.94 -3.81 -13.45
N ILE A 734 6.89 -2.50 -13.18
CA ILE A 734 8.11 -1.72 -12.95
C ILE A 734 8.88 -2.23 -11.72
N GLY A 735 8.20 -2.53 -10.62
CA GLY A 735 8.85 -3.10 -9.43
C GLY A 735 9.51 -4.45 -9.72
N THR A 736 8.92 -5.26 -10.61
CA THR A 736 9.52 -6.53 -11.05
C THR A 736 10.71 -6.31 -11.98
N ALA A 737 10.61 -5.41 -12.96
CA ALA A 737 11.71 -5.07 -13.85
C ALA A 737 12.93 -4.51 -13.09
N VAL A 738 12.70 -3.64 -12.10
CA VAL A 738 13.74 -3.11 -11.21
C VAL A 738 14.42 -4.22 -10.42
N ARG A 739 13.66 -5.15 -9.82
CA ARG A 739 14.25 -6.30 -9.10
C ARG A 739 15.13 -7.16 -10.01
N LEU A 740 14.71 -7.40 -11.25
CA LEU A 740 15.51 -8.13 -12.23
C LEU A 740 16.75 -7.35 -12.67
N ALA A 741 16.64 -6.03 -12.89
CA ALA A 741 17.78 -5.15 -13.16
C ALA A 741 18.79 -5.15 -12.01
N HIS A 742 18.32 -5.17 -10.75
CA HIS A 742 19.19 -5.28 -9.57
C HIS A 742 19.84 -6.65 -9.46
N ARG A 743 19.11 -7.73 -9.78
CA ARG A 743 19.66 -9.09 -9.84
C ARG A 743 20.77 -9.21 -10.89
N LEU A 744 20.61 -8.53 -12.03
CA LEU A 744 21.63 -8.37 -13.08
C LEU A 744 22.76 -7.39 -12.72
N LYS A 745 22.69 -6.76 -11.54
CA LYS A 745 23.61 -5.73 -11.05
C LYS A 745 23.79 -4.56 -12.01
N LEU A 746 22.73 -4.16 -12.72
CA LEU A 746 22.82 -3.06 -13.69
C LEU A 746 23.07 -1.69 -13.03
N HIS A 747 22.81 -1.56 -11.72
CA HIS A 747 23.11 -0.37 -10.91
C HIS A 747 24.59 -0.25 -10.49
N SER A 748 25.39 -1.31 -10.73
CA SER A 748 26.75 -1.44 -10.21
C SER A 748 27.82 -1.13 -11.26
N GLN A 749 28.67 -0.14 -11.00
CA GLN A 749 29.82 0.21 -11.82
C GLN A 749 30.84 -0.94 -11.89
N GLU A 750 31.08 -1.63 -10.77
CA GLU A 750 31.97 -2.81 -10.73
C GLU A 750 31.46 -3.93 -11.64
N ALA A 751 30.14 -4.18 -11.65
CA ALA A 751 29.55 -5.18 -12.53
C ALA A 751 29.64 -4.77 -14.01
N ALA A 752 29.45 -3.48 -14.32
CA ALA A 752 29.54 -2.96 -15.68
C ALA A 752 30.94 -3.16 -16.29
N MET A 753 32.02 -3.05 -15.50
CA MET A 753 33.40 -3.27 -15.96
C MET A 753 33.69 -4.71 -16.46
N GLN A 754 32.81 -5.67 -16.16
CA GLN A 754 32.96 -7.07 -16.57
C GLN A 754 32.53 -7.30 -18.02
N PHE A 755 31.88 -6.33 -18.66
CA PHE A 755 31.33 -6.44 -20.01
C PHE A 755 32.10 -5.55 -21.01
N PRO A 756 32.09 -5.89 -22.31
CA PRO A 756 32.61 -5.01 -23.35
C PRO A 756 31.92 -3.64 -23.31
N ALA A 757 32.64 -2.57 -23.67
CA ALA A 757 32.14 -1.19 -23.54
C ALA A 757 30.75 -0.95 -24.17
N ALA A 758 30.47 -1.52 -25.34
CA ALA A 758 29.18 -1.40 -26.00
C ALA A 758 28.04 -2.09 -25.22
N GLU A 759 28.30 -3.25 -24.62
CA GLU A 759 27.31 -3.97 -23.81
C GLU A 759 27.11 -3.30 -22.45
N ALA A 760 28.20 -2.85 -21.81
CA ALA A 760 28.14 -2.09 -20.56
C ALA A 760 27.32 -0.79 -20.73
N GLU A 761 27.49 -0.09 -21.85
CA GLU A 761 26.71 1.10 -22.20
C GLU A 761 25.22 0.76 -22.40
N GLN A 762 24.89 -0.33 -23.11
CA GLN A 762 23.50 -0.76 -23.26
C GLN A 762 22.87 -1.15 -21.93
N ARG A 763 23.61 -1.82 -21.04
CA ARG A 763 23.19 -2.17 -19.68
C ARG A 763 22.91 -0.93 -18.84
N SER A 764 23.77 0.08 -18.94
CA SER A 764 23.60 1.40 -18.30
C SER A 764 22.32 2.10 -18.79
N ARG A 765 22.10 2.14 -20.10
CA ARG A 765 20.89 2.72 -20.71
C ARG A 765 19.62 2.06 -20.20
N VAL A 766 19.59 0.72 -20.17
CA VAL A 766 18.43 -0.05 -19.66
C VAL A 766 18.17 0.23 -18.18
N PHE A 767 19.23 0.34 -17.37
CA PHE A 767 19.11 0.72 -15.96
C PHE A 767 18.50 2.12 -15.80
N TRP A 768 19.03 3.12 -16.50
CA TRP A 768 18.56 4.50 -16.39
C TRP A 768 17.12 4.69 -16.93
N ILE A 769 16.71 3.87 -17.89
CA ILE A 769 15.30 3.75 -18.31
C ILE A 769 14.45 3.21 -17.15
N ALA A 770 14.86 2.13 -16.49
CA ALA A 770 14.15 1.58 -15.34
C ALA A 770 14.06 2.57 -14.17
N TYR A 771 15.16 3.30 -13.90
CA TYR A 771 15.22 4.38 -12.91
C TYR A 771 14.19 5.46 -13.20
N THR A 772 14.17 5.96 -14.43
CA THR A 772 13.24 7.03 -14.84
C THR A 772 11.78 6.59 -14.69
N LEU A 773 11.44 5.39 -15.18
CA LEU A 773 10.07 4.86 -15.12
C LEU A 773 9.58 4.63 -13.68
N ASP A 774 10.44 4.08 -12.81
CA ASP A 774 10.11 3.83 -11.40
C ASP A 774 9.80 5.13 -10.67
N LYS A 775 10.67 6.14 -10.75
CA LYS A 775 10.45 7.44 -10.07
C LYS A 775 9.21 8.16 -10.60
N ASP A 776 9.00 8.16 -11.92
CA ASP A 776 7.82 8.75 -12.57
C ASP A 776 6.51 8.09 -12.08
N ILE A 777 6.46 6.76 -12.10
CA ILE A 777 5.25 5.98 -11.73
C ILE A 777 4.98 6.12 -10.23
N CYS A 778 6.01 5.99 -9.40
CA CYS A 778 5.90 6.06 -7.95
C CYS A 778 5.49 7.45 -7.45
N LEU A 779 6.03 8.54 -8.02
CA LEU A 779 5.59 9.89 -7.67
C LEU A 779 4.11 10.11 -8.01
N ARG A 780 3.66 9.68 -9.20
CA ARG A 780 2.24 9.77 -9.60
C ARG A 780 1.33 8.96 -8.69
N ALA A 781 1.75 7.75 -8.32
CA ALA A 781 0.99 6.86 -7.47
C ALA A 781 1.12 7.20 -5.97
N GLN A 782 2.01 8.14 -5.60
CA GLN A 782 2.38 8.44 -4.21
C GLN A 782 2.80 7.21 -3.42
N THR A 783 3.56 6.33 -4.07
CA THR A 783 4.13 5.11 -3.48
C THR A 783 5.65 5.23 -3.44
N PRO A 784 6.34 4.51 -2.53
CA PRO A 784 7.80 4.54 -2.51
C PRO A 784 8.38 3.86 -3.75
N SER A 785 9.45 4.45 -4.29
CA SER A 785 10.26 3.85 -5.36
C SER A 785 11.01 2.62 -4.86
N CYS A 786 11.24 1.67 -5.76
CA CYS A 786 11.99 0.45 -5.47
C CYS A 786 13.52 0.64 -5.56
N GLN A 787 13.98 1.83 -5.98
CA GLN A 787 15.38 2.18 -6.18
C GLN A 787 15.80 3.26 -5.18
N PHE A 788 16.67 2.87 -4.24
CA PHE A 788 17.33 3.79 -3.33
C PHE A 788 18.53 4.41 -4.04
N ASP A 789 18.64 5.74 -4.00
CA ASP A 789 19.69 6.46 -4.74
C ASP A 789 21.08 6.16 -4.15
N GLU A 790 21.14 5.81 -2.86
CA GLU A 790 22.35 5.45 -2.13
C GLU A 790 22.97 4.11 -2.56
N ASP A 791 22.19 3.24 -3.23
CA ASP A 791 22.63 1.92 -3.69
C ASP A 791 23.09 1.94 -5.17
N ILE A 792 23.22 3.12 -5.77
CA ILE A 792 23.56 3.30 -7.19
C ILE A 792 24.92 3.97 -7.32
N ASP A 793 25.88 3.28 -7.93
CA ASP A 793 27.24 3.80 -8.17
C ASP A 793 27.62 3.93 -9.66
N ILE A 794 26.74 3.48 -10.58
CA ILE A 794 26.93 3.66 -12.02
C ILE A 794 26.84 5.14 -12.41
N SER A 795 27.68 5.57 -13.36
CA SER A 795 27.66 6.94 -13.87
C SER A 795 26.37 7.27 -14.60
N LEU A 796 25.94 8.52 -14.48
CA LEU A 796 24.83 9.04 -15.27
C LEU A 796 25.14 8.98 -16.78
N PRO A 797 24.12 8.96 -17.67
CA PRO A 797 24.34 8.94 -19.11
C PRO A 797 25.28 10.07 -19.58
N VAL A 798 26.08 9.82 -20.60
CA VAL A 798 27.02 10.83 -21.11
C VAL A 798 26.24 11.95 -21.81
N LEU A 799 26.64 13.22 -21.60
CA LEU A 799 25.94 14.37 -22.20
C LEU A 799 25.97 14.37 -23.73
N ALA A 800 27.08 13.94 -24.34
CA ALA A 800 27.24 13.80 -25.79
C ALA A 800 27.78 12.39 -26.09
N PRO A 801 26.91 11.38 -26.18
CA PRO A 801 27.36 10.00 -26.42
C PRO A 801 27.89 9.86 -27.86
N PRO A 802 28.95 9.06 -28.09
CA PRO A 802 29.59 8.93 -29.42
C PRO A 802 28.67 8.42 -30.53
N ASP A 803 27.65 7.63 -30.18
CA ASP A 803 26.67 7.09 -31.11
C ASP A 803 25.45 8.02 -31.32
N SER A 804 25.46 9.21 -30.70
CA SER A 804 24.37 10.20 -30.72
C SER A 804 23.03 9.71 -30.16
N VAL A 805 23.00 8.53 -29.53
CA VAL A 805 21.77 7.92 -29.01
C VAL A 805 21.36 8.60 -27.70
N GLY A 806 20.09 8.95 -27.57
CA GLY A 806 19.55 9.75 -26.46
C GLY A 806 19.49 11.25 -26.76
N LEU A 807 20.05 11.71 -27.90
CA LEU A 807 20.02 13.11 -28.30
C LEU A 807 18.72 13.48 -29.03
N ILE A 808 18.22 14.69 -28.75
CA ILE A 808 17.23 15.38 -29.59
C ILE A 808 17.93 16.55 -30.26
N TRP A 809 17.71 16.67 -31.58
CA TRP A 809 18.25 17.72 -32.43
C TRP A 809 17.13 18.69 -32.84
N THR A 810 17.50 19.96 -33.00
CA THR A 810 16.67 20.91 -33.74
C THR A 810 16.55 20.50 -35.21
N GLN A 811 15.46 20.89 -35.88
CA GLN A 811 15.21 20.54 -37.29
C GLN A 811 16.34 21.01 -38.23
N ASN A 812 17.01 22.11 -37.89
CA ASN A 812 18.16 22.63 -38.63
C ASN A 812 19.49 21.94 -38.28
N GLY A 813 19.49 21.00 -37.34
CA GLY A 813 20.67 20.23 -36.90
C GLY A 813 21.73 21.03 -36.11
N GLN A 814 21.46 22.28 -35.74
CA GLN A 814 22.46 23.16 -35.13
C GLN A 814 22.63 22.96 -33.62
N VAL A 815 21.54 22.66 -32.90
CA VAL A 815 21.54 22.55 -31.44
C VAL A 815 21.00 21.17 -31.06
N HIS A 816 21.63 20.54 -30.08
CA HIS A 816 21.19 19.26 -29.53
C HIS A 816 21.29 19.25 -28.01
N PHE A 817 20.56 18.33 -27.39
CA PHE A 817 20.74 18.00 -25.98
C PHE A 817 20.39 16.53 -25.72
N ASN A 818 20.96 15.96 -24.68
CA ASN A 818 20.64 14.58 -24.29
C ASN A 818 19.34 14.53 -23.49
N TYR A 819 18.26 14.17 -24.18
CA TYR A 819 16.93 13.98 -23.60
C TYR A 819 16.95 12.90 -22.52
N HIS A 820 17.57 11.76 -22.80
CA HIS A 820 17.62 10.64 -21.87
C HIS A 820 18.28 11.04 -20.56
N ARG A 821 19.41 11.77 -20.64
CA ARG A 821 20.11 12.35 -19.49
C ARG A 821 19.22 13.29 -18.68
N ARG A 822 18.56 14.24 -19.33
CA ARG A 822 17.71 15.24 -18.65
C ARG A 822 16.49 14.58 -18.00
N ARG A 823 15.94 13.52 -18.60
CA ARG A 823 14.87 12.73 -17.98
C ARG A 823 15.33 12.02 -16.71
N VAL A 824 16.54 11.46 -16.68
CA VAL A 824 17.11 10.83 -15.48
C VAL A 824 17.29 11.85 -14.35
N GLU A 825 17.78 13.05 -14.66
CA GLU A 825 17.95 14.12 -13.66
C GLU A 825 16.61 14.60 -13.09
N LEU A 826 15.58 14.72 -13.94
CA LEU A 826 14.23 15.05 -13.46
C LEU A 826 13.66 13.91 -12.61
N ALA A 827 13.91 12.65 -12.97
CA ALA A 827 13.52 11.48 -12.18
C ALA A 827 14.13 11.47 -10.78
N TYR A 828 15.40 11.90 -10.66
CA TYR A 828 16.04 12.10 -9.35
C TYR A 828 15.28 13.13 -8.50
N ILE A 829 14.96 14.30 -9.08
CA ILE A 829 14.18 15.34 -8.40
C ILE A 829 12.79 14.80 -7.99
N GLN A 830 12.10 14.08 -8.87
CA GLN A 830 10.82 13.44 -8.58
C GLN A 830 10.88 12.47 -7.40
N GLY A 831 11.97 11.68 -7.30
CA GLY A 831 12.25 10.85 -6.13
C GLY A 831 12.36 11.67 -4.84
N LYS A 832 13.12 12.78 -4.86
CA LYS A 832 13.24 13.68 -3.72
C LYS A 832 11.93 14.37 -3.35
N VAL A 833 11.09 14.73 -4.33
CA VAL A 833 9.74 15.26 -4.09
C VAL A 833 8.94 14.25 -3.27
N TYR A 834 8.94 12.97 -3.65
CA TYR A 834 8.27 11.93 -2.87
C TYR A 834 8.84 11.82 -1.45
N ASP A 835 10.16 11.65 -1.32
CA ASP A 835 10.80 11.42 -0.02
C ASP A 835 10.58 12.58 0.97
N LEU A 836 10.71 13.81 0.48
CA LEU A 836 10.67 15.02 1.31
C LEU A 836 9.26 15.54 1.58
N LEU A 837 8.29 15.32 0.69
CA LEU A 837 6.94 15.87 0.80
C LEU A 837 5.85 14.81 1.02
N TYR A 838 5.96 13.61 0.45
CA TYR A 838 4.88 12.61 0.42
C TYR A 838 5.13 11.31 1.19
N SER A 839 6.34 11.05 1.64
CA SER A 839 6.64 9.85 2.45
C SER A 839 5.93 9.86 3.81
N ASN A 840 5.72 8.68 4.41
CA ASN A 840 5.22 8.57 5.78
C ASN A 840 6.12 9.29 6.81
N ARG A 841 7.38 9.55 6.46
CA ARG A 841 8.33 10.31 7.28
C ARG A 841 8.11 11.81 7.16
N SER A 842 7.72 12.32 5.98
CA SER A 842 7.43 13.73 5.76
C SER A 842 6.11 14.19 6.37
N SER A 843 5.13 13.30 6.59
CA SER A 843 3.84 13.67 7.23
C SER A 843 3.98 14.17 8.67
N LYS A 844 5.12 13.92 9.32
CA LYS A 844 5.41 14.29 10.71
C LYS A 844 6.18 15.61 10.86
N VAL A 845 6.47 16.31 9.76
CA VAL A 845 7.28 17.54 9.79
C VAL A 845 6.42 18.78 10.00
N THR A 846 6.99 19.80 10.62
CA THR A 846 6.26 21.06 10.87
C THR A 846 5.97 21.80 9.56
N ALA A 847 4.97 22.68 9.56
CA ALA A 847 4.63 23.48 8.38
C ALA A 847 5.82 24.34 7.88
N GLN A 848 6.63 24.89 8.78
CA GLN A 848 7.83 25.65 8.43
C GLN A 848 8.90 24.78 7.77
N GLU A 849 9.12 23.58 8.29
CA GLU A 849 10.08 22.62 7.72
C GLU A 849 9.59 22.10 6.36
N ARG A 850 8.29 21.86 6.21
CA ARG A 850 7.67 21.53 4.93
C ARG A 850 7.90 22.66 3.91
N GLN A 851 7.76 23.92 4.31
CA GLN A 851 8.00 25.05 3.41
C GLN A 851 9.46 25.14 2.94
N ARG A 852 10.44 24.92 3.84
CA ARG A 852 11.86 24.87 3.46
C ARG A 852 12.15 23.77 2.45
N ARG A 853 11.52 22.61 2.60
CA ARG A 853 11.64 21.50 1.64
C ARG A 853 11.05 21.85 0.29
N VAL A 854 9.88 22.50 0.26
CA VAL A 854 9.26 23.02 -0.96
C VAL A 854 10.20 23.98 -1.67
N SER A 855 10.74 24.99 -0.97
CA SER A 855 11.70 25.95 -1.57
C SER A 855 12.96 25.27 -2.10
N ARG A 856 13.51 24.28 -1.38
CA ARG A 856 14.67 23.51 -1.84
C ARG A 856 14.36 22.74 -3.12
N LEU A 857 13.23 22.03 -3.15
CA LEU A 857 12.80 21.24 -4.31
C LEU A 857 12.52 22.12 -5.52
N GLN A 858 11.90 23.30 -5.32
CA GLN A 858 11.68 24.26 -6.39
C GLN A 858 13.02 24.73 -6.97
N SER A 859 13.99 25.09 -6.12
CA SER A 859 15.32 25.50 -6.59
C SER A 859 16.03 24.39 -7.40
N MET A 860 15.90 23.13 -6.99
CA MET A 860 16.44 22.00 -7.76
C MET A 860 15.75 21.85 -9.12
N LEU A 861 14.43 22.06 -9.17
CA LEU A 861 13.64 21.96 -10.40
C LEU A 861 13.94 23.12 -11.37
N ASP A 862 14.09 24.35 -10.86
CA ASP A 862 14.46 25.53 -11.63
C ASP A 862 15.84 25.37 -12.25
N GLN A 863 16.83 24.95 -11.44
CA GLN A 863 18.19 24.68 -11.91
C GLN A 863 18.24 23.57 -12.97
N TRP A 864 17.35 22.57 -12.88
CA TRP A 864 17.24 21.56 -13.92
C TRP A 864 16.69 22.14 -15.22
N TYR A 865 15.65 22.98 -15.15
CA TYR A 865 15.04 23.60 -16.32
C TYR A 865 16.01 24.56 -17.03
N GLU A 866 16.78 25.35 -16.28
CA GLU A 866 17.81 26.26 -16.82
C GLU A 866 18.94 25.55 -17.59
N ARG A 867 19.19 24.27 -17.30
CA ARG A 867 20.19 23.45 -18.03
C ARG A 867 19.70 22.96 -19.39
N ILE A 868 18.43 23.18 -19.72
CA ILE A 868 17.86 22.87 -21.02
C ILE A 868 18.18 24.05 -21.97
N PRO A 869 18.68 23.82 -23.20
CA PRO A 869 18.88 24.92 -24.12
C PRO A 869 17.54 25.61 -24.47
N ASN A 870 17.56 26.93 -24.56
CA ASN A 870 16.36 27.77 -24.75
C ASN A 870 15.50 27.35 -25.96
N VAL A 871 16.11 26.85 -27.04
CA VAL A 871 15.40 26.35 -28.22
C VAL A 871 14.50 25.14 -27.93
N PHE A 872 14.73 24.43 -26.82
CA PHE A 872 13.95 23.28 -26.36
C PHE A 872 13.02 23.60 -25.19
N HIS A 873 12.96 24.87 -24.74
CA HIS A 873 12.00 25.33 -23.74
C HIS A 873 10.57 25.28 -24.29
N ILE A 874 9.61 25.23 -23.37
CA ILE A 874 8.20 25.00 -23.67
C ILE A 874 7.61 26.02 -24.66
N GLU A 875 8.12 27.24 -24.68
CA GLU A 875 7.69 28.33 -25.57
C GLU A 875 8.16 28.17 -27.01
N HIS A 876 9.30 27.50 -27.23
CA HIS A 876 9.98 27.46 -28.53
C HIS A 876 9.99 26.08 -29.17
N VAL A 877 9.92 25.01 -28.36
CA VAL A 877 10.23 23.65 -28.79
C VAL A 877 9.40 23.15 -29.97
N ALA A 878 8.14 23.55 -30.06
CA ALA A 878 7.26 23.08 -31.13
C ALA A 878 7.66 23.59 -32.52
N ALA A 879 8.30 24.78 -32.58
CA ALA A 879 8.83 25.34 -33.82
C ALA A 879 10.23 24.81 -34.17
N THR A 880 10.97 24.27 -33.19
CA THR A 880 12.40 23.96 -33.35
C THR A 880 12.69 22.49 -33.58
N VAL A 881 11.80 21.56 -33.19
CA VAL A 881 12.04 20.11 -33.32
C VAL A 881 11.08 19.43 -34.29
N GLY A 882 11.49 18.31 -34.88
CA GLY A 882 10.64 17.54 -35.78
C GLY A 882 9.43 16.92 -35.05
N PRO A 883 8.35 16.55 -35.75
CA PRO A 883 7.12 16.08 -35.09
C PRO A 883 7.29 14.79 -34.26
N SER A 884 8.21 13.92 -34.64
CA SER A 884 8.55 12.72 -33.86
C SER A 884 9.23 13.08 -32.53
N GLN A 885 10.17 14.03 -32.55
CA GLN A 885 10.83 14.54 -31.34
C GLN A 885 9.87 15.37 -30.49
N LEU A 886 8.94 16.09 -31.11
CA LEU A 886 7.96 16.93 -30.43
C LEU A 886 7.13 16.13 -29.43
N VAL A 887 6.73 14.90 -29.75
CA VAL A 887 6.02 14.03 -28.79
C VAL A 887 6.84 13.75 -27.53
N GLN A 888 8.15 13.48 -27.66
CA GLN A 888 9.00 13.22 -26.51
C GLN A 888 9.22 14.48 -25.67
N MET A 889 9.36 15.63 -26.33
CA MET A 889 9.46 16.94 -25.67
C MET A 889 8.18 17.28 -24.92
N THR A 890 7.01 17.04 -25.53
CA THR A 890 5.71 17.19 -24.86
C THR A 890 5.63 16.34 -23.61
N LYS A 891 6.06 15.07 -23.66
CA LYS A 891 6.09 14.18 -22.49
C LYS A 891 7.02 14.70 -21.38
N MET A 892 8.19 15.22 -21.74
CA MET A 892 9.15 15.78 -20.76
C MET A 892 8.60 17.03 -20.07
N HIS A 893 8.04 17.97 -20.84
CA HIS A 893 7.46 19.20 -20.28
C HIS A 893 6.21 18.92 -19.43
N HIS A 894 5.41 17.91 -19.77
CA HIS A 894 4.31 17.46 -18.91
C HIS A 894 4.80 16.76 -17.63
N ALA A 895 5.94 16.06 -17.66
CA ALA A 895 6.57 15.51 -16.46
C ALA A 895 7.15 16.61 -15.56
N PHE A 896 7.70 17.68 -16.15
CA PHE A 896 8.12 18.90 -15.46
C PHE A 896 6.93 19.55 -14.75
N LEU A 897 5.85 19.85 -15.48
CA LEU A 897 4.62 20.42 -14.90
C LEU A 897 4.08 19.54 -13.77
N LEU A 898 4.02 18.22 -13.96
CA LEU A 898 3.56 17.30 -12.92
C LEU A 898 4.41 17.42 -11.64
N THR A 899 5.73 17.50 -11.79
CA THR A 899 6.66 17.63 -10.66
C THR A 899 6.42 18.95 -9.92
N GLU A 900 6.19 20.03 -10.66
CA GLU A 900 5.92 21.36 -10.12
C GLU A 900 4.59 21.41 -9.34
N VAL A 901 3.49 20.91 -9.92
CA VAL A 901 2.20 20.86 -9.23
C VAL A 901 2.23 19.95 -8.00
N MET A 902 3.09 18.92 -8.00
CA MET A 902 3.32 18.04 -6.85
C MET A 902 4.17 18.74 -5.77
N ILE A 903 5.13 19.58 -6.11
CA ILE A 903 5.87 20.38 -5.11
C ILE A 903 4.92 21.30 -4.34
N HIS A 904 4.01 21.97 -5.06
CA HIS A 904 3.06 22.93 -4.48
C HIS A 904 1.77 22.31 -3.95
N GLY A 905 1.55 21.01 -4.17
CA GLY A 905 0.36 20.29 -3.70
C GLY A 905 -0.93 20.66 -4.42
N ILE A 906 -0.86 21.14 -5.67
CA ILE A 906 -1.98 21.64 -6.50
C ILE A 906 -2.40 20.67 -7.62
N TYR A 907 -2.10 19.38 -7.48
CA TYR A 907 -2.47 18.37 -8.46
C TYR A 907 -3.89 17.83 -8.23
N SER A 908 -4.54 17.39 -9.30
CA SER A 908 -5.98 17.09 -9.36
C SER A 908 -6.49 15.98 -8.42
N HIS A 909 -5.59 15.20 -7.83
CA HIS A 909 -5.93 14.08 -6.93
C HIS A 909 -5.72 14.43 -5.44
N ASN A 910 -5.29 15.66 -5.12
CA ASN A 910 -5.14 16.13 -3.75
C ASN A 910 -6.48 16.60 -3.19
N ALA A 911 -7.03 15.89 -2.20
CA ALA A 911 -8.32 16.22 -1.60
C ALA A 911 -8.38 17.63 -0.98
N GLU A 912 -7.26 18.13 -0.44
CA GLU A 912 -7.17 19.48 0.12
C GLU A 912 -7.21 20.54 -0.97
N TRP A 913 -6.50 20.34 -2.08
CA TRP A 913 -6.56 21.21 -3.25
C TRP A 913 -7.95 21.22 -3.90
N VAL A 914 -8.55 20.04 -4.09
CA VAL A 914 -9.92 19.93 -4.63
C VAL A 914 -10.91 20.66 -3.73
N LYS A 915 -10.81 20.49 -2.41
CA LYS A 915 -11.64 21.22 -1.43
C LYS A 915 -11.42 22.74 -1.51
N ARG A 916 -10.17 23.19 -1.68
CA ARG A 916 -9.82 24.62 -1.88
C ARG A 916 -10.48 25.16 -3.14
N ILE A 917 -10.35 24.49 -4.30
CA ILE A 917 -11.02 24.89 -5.55
C ILE A 917 -12.55 24.98 -5.36
N SER A 918 -13.17 23.98 -4.74
CA SER A 918 -14.61 24.00 -4.49
C SER A 918 -15.03 25.16 -3.58
N SER A 919 -14.22 25.51 -2.59
CA SER A 919 -14.47 26.65 -1.71
C SER A 919 -14.34 28.00 -2.42
N PHE A 920 -13.32 28.18 -3.27
CA PHE A 920 -13.17 29.38 -4.11
C PHE A 920 -14.36 29.54 -5.05
N SER A 921 -14.78 28.44 -5.66
CA SER A 921 -15.96 28.44 -6.53
C SER A 921 -17.24 28.85 -5.80
N ARG A 922 -17.47 28.39 -4.56
CA ARG A 922 -18.63 28.80 -3.77
C ARG A 922 -18.54 30.27 -3.37
N ALA A 923 -17.37 30.75 -2.95
CA ALA A 923 -17.17 32.14 -2.54
C ALA A 923 -17.45 33.12 -3.70
N THR A 924 -16.89 32.87 -4.89
CA THR A 924 -17.09 33.72 -6.08
C THR A 924 -18.55 33.70 -6.57
N ILE A 925 -19.25 32.57 -6.52
CA ILE A 925 -20.68 32.50 -6.92
C ILE A 925 -21.57 33.21 -5.89
N THR A 926 -21.26 33.10 -4.59
CA THR A 926 -22.04 33.74 -3.52
C THR A 926 -21.84 35.26 -3.49
N SER A 927 -20.63 35.74 -3.82
CA SER A 927 -20.37 37.17 -3.98
C SER A 927 -21.07 37.74 -5.22
N VAL A 928 -21.20 36.96 -6.28
CA VAL A 928 -21.89 37.35 -7.52
C VAL A 928 -23.42 37.33 -7.36
N GLY A 929 -24.00 36.35 -6.67
CA GLY A 929 -25.44 36.29 -6.40
C GLY A 929 -25.97 37.39 -5.47
N ASN A 930 -25.09 38.07 -4.73
CA ASN A 930 -25.45 39.19 -3.83
C ASN A 930 -25.31 40.58 -4.50
N LEU A 931 -24.94 40.66 -5.78
CA LEU A 931 -24.77 41.92 -6.51
C LEU A 931 -26.08 42.63 -6.86
N GLU A 932 -27.24 41.99 -6.70
CA GLU A 932 -28.53 42.68 -6.85
C GLU A 932 -28.83 43.68 -5.73
N ASN A 933 -28.06 43.71 -4.62
CA ASN A 933 -28.43 44.52 -3.46
C ASN A 933 -27.36 45.37 -2.76
N ARG A 934 -26.08 45.41 -3.17
CA ARG A 934 -25.12 46.39 -2.59
C ARG A 934 -24.04 46.83 -3.58
N GLY A 935 -23.83 48.15 -3.64
CA GLY A 935 -22.84 48.79 -4.49
C GLY A 935 -21.38 48.43 -4.18
N PHE A 936 -20.62 48.38 -5.28
CA PHE A 936 -19.18 48.57 -5.50
C PHE A 936 -18.15 47.97 -4.53
N GLY A 937 -17.39 47.00 -5.05
CA GLY A 937 -16.05 46.66 -4.58
C GLY A 937 -15.48 45.36 -5.15
N ALA A 938 -14.93 45.39 -6.38
CA ALA A 938 -14.16 44.29 -6.98
C ALA A 938 -12.91 43.86 -6.17
N GLY A 939 -12.58 44.58 -5.09
CA GLY A 939 -11.50 44.25 -4.16
C GLY A 939 -11.89 43.31 -3.01
N LYS A 940 -13.18 42.98 -2.81
CA LYS A 940 -13.61 42.22 -1.60
C LYS A 940 -13.73 40.70 -1.78
N CYS A 941 -13.66 40.17 -3.00
CA CYS A 941 -13.65 38.71 -3.20
C CYS A 941 -12.34 38.04 -2.78
N GLN A 942 -11.23 38.80 -2.74
CA GLN A 942 -9.92 38.27 -2.30
C GLN A 942 -9.79 38.17 -0.77
N ASP A 943 -10.52 38.99 0.00
CA ASP A 943 -10.38 39.04 1.47
C ASP A 943 -11.00 37.84 2.21
N GLN A 944 -11.86 37.04 1.55
CA GLN A 944 -12.51 35.86 2.14
C GLN A 944 -12.02 34.53 1.54
N ALA A 945 -11.11 34.59 0.56
CA ALA A 945 -10.60 33.44 -0.16
C ALA A 945 -9.28 32.95 0.50
N PRO A 946 -9.07 31.64 0.73
CA PRO A 946 -7.80 31.16 1.27
C PRO A 946 -6.61 31.58 0.38
N PRO A 947 -5.44 31.90 0.94
CA PRO A 947 -4.30 32.37 0.15
C PRO A 947 -3.85 31.30 -0.85
N LEU A 948 -3.49 31.73 -2.07
CA LEU A 948 -2.95 30.84 -3.10
C LEU A 948 -1.58 30.30 -2.68
N PRO A 949 -1.21 29.08 -3.10
CA PRO A 949 0.12 28.54 -2.86
C PRO A 949 1.22 29.45 -3.42
N GLU A 950 2.36 29.47 -2.74
CA GLU A 950 3.58 30.08 -3.28
C GLU A 950 3.92 29.42 -4.63
N GLY A 951 4.40 30.19 -5.61
CA GLY A 951 4.68 29.66 -6.97
C GLY A 951 3.48 29.55 -7.91
N TRP A 952 2.26 29.91 -7.47
CA TRP A 952 1.03 29.82 -8.30
C TRP A 952 1.16 30.37 -9.73
N ASN A 953 1.70 31.59 -9.88
CA ASN A 953 1.82 32.23 -11.20
C ASN A 953 2.71 31.41 -12.15
N HIS A 954 3.80 30.83 -11.63
CA HIS A 954 4.69 29.99 -12.42
C HIS A 954 3.97 28.73 -12.90
N CYS A 955 3.25 28.05 -12.01
CA CYS A 955 2.44 26.87 -12.38
C CYS A 955 1.37 27.20 -13.44
N VAL A 956 0.78 28.40 -13.40
CA VAL A 956 -0.17 28.87 -14.41
C VAL A 956 0.52 29.06 -15.76
N ASP A 957 1.68 29.70 -15.80
CA ASP A 957 2.42 29.94 -17.04
C ASP A 957 2.92 28.65 -17.69
N VAL A 958 3.47 27.73 -16.89
CA VAL A 958 3.87 26.39 -17.34
C VAL A 958 2.65 25.59 -17.83
N SER A 959 1.51 25.70 -17.15
CA SER A 959 0.25 25.06 -17.58
C SER A 959 -0.21 25.59 -18.95
N ARG A 960 -0.13 26.91 -19.20
CA ARG A 960 -0.43 27.49 -20.52
C ARG A 960 0.49 26.92 -21.61
N GLY A 961 1.79 26.88 -21.34
CA GLY A 961 2.78 26.33 -22.26
C GLY A 961 2.50 24.86 -22.60
N CYS A 962 2.26 24.02 -21.58
CA CYS A 962 1.98 22.60 -21.76
C CYS A 962 0.69 22.37 -22.56
N MET A 963 -0.34 23.18 -22.31
CA MET A 963 -1.60 23.10 -23.06
C MET A 963 -1.46 23.50 -24.53
N LYS A 964 -0.68 24.54 -24.84
CA LYS A 964 -0.35 24.91 -26.23
C LYS A 964 0.43 23.80 -26.92
N LEU A 965 1.49 23.33 -26.27
CA LEU A 965 2.36 22.28 -26.79
C LEU A 965 1.60 20.97 -27.07
N PHE A 966 0.62 20.62 -26.24
CA PHE A 966 -0.23 19.46 -26.48
C PHE A 966 -1.15 19.60 -27.70
N GLN A 967 -1.59 20.80 -28.04
CA GLN A 967 -2.41 21.04 -29.25
C GLN A 967 -1.58 20.93 -30.54
N GLU A 968 -0.29 21.21 -30.47
CA GLU A 968 0.64 21.15 -31.60
C GLU A 968 1.23 19.75 -31.80
N ALA A 969 1.36 18.97 -30.72
CA ALA A 969 1.74 17.58 -30.79
C ALA A 969 0.58 16.69 -31.29
N THR A 970 0.90 15.62 -32.01
CA THR A 970 -0.11 14.60 -32.32
C THR A 970 -0.62 13.97 -31.02
N PRO A 971 -1.94 14.00 -30.73
CA PRO A 971 -2.47 13.40 -29.52
C PRO A 971 -2.11 11.91 -29.46
N THR A 972 -1.25 11.55 -28.53
CA THR A 972 -0.81 10.17 -28.30
C THR A 972 -1.09 9.80 -26.85
N GLU A 973 -2.01 8.85 -26.68
CA GLU A 973 -2.20 8.05 -25.47
C GLU A 973 -2.51 8.76 -24.11
N CYS A 974 -2.83 7.96 -23.08
CA CYS A 974 -3.54 8.37 -21.86
C CYS A 974 -2.70 9.19 -20.86
N LEU A 975 -1.37 9.02 -20.84
CA LEU A 975 -0.47 9.68 -19.88
C LEU A 975 -0.48 11.21 -20.04
N ILE A 976 -0.54 11.70 -21.28
CA ILE A 976 -0.59 13.15 -21.53
C ILE A 976 -1.93 13.73 -21.04
N CYS A 977 -3.00 12.93 -21.05
CA CYS A 977 -4.30 13.38 -20.57
C CYS A 977 -4.26 13.75 -19.08
N CYS A 978 -3.58 12.98 -18.21
CA CYS A 978 -3.54 13.26 -16.76
C CYS A 978 -2.83 14.58 -16.40
N SER A 979 -1.67 14.84 -17.00
CA SER A 979 -0.97 16.12 -16.83
C SER A 979 -1.69 17.27 -17.52
N HIS A 980 -2.34 17.01 -18.67
CA HIS A 980 -3.17 18.00 -19.35
C HIS A 980 -4.42 18.38 -18.54
N PHE A 981 -5.05 17.44 -17.84
CA PHE A 981 -6.14 17.73 -16.90
C PHE A 981 -5.67 18.59 -15.74
N SER A 982 -4.49 18.33 -15.20
CA SER A 982 -3.92 19.14 -14.12
C SER A 982 -3.66 20.58 -14.60
N ALA A 983 -3.09 20.75 -15.80
CA ALA A 983 -2.90 22.06 -16.43
C ALA A 983 -4.23 22.81 -16.61
N LEU A 984 -5.24 22.13 -17.14
CA LEU A 984 -6.57 22.71 -17.37
C LEU A 984 -7.24 23.15 -16.06
N ILE A 985 -7.17 22.32 -15.01
CA ILE A 985 -7.72 22.68 -13.70
C ILE A 985 -7.01 23.92 -13.13
N VAL A 986 -5.69 24.03 -13.27
CA VAL A 986 -4.93 25.21 -12.86
C VAL A 986 -5.39 26.46 -13.61
N LEU A 987 -5.56 26.40 -14.94
CA LEU A 987 -6.06 27.54 -15.73
C LEU A 987 -7.49 27.92 -15.35
N LEU A 988 -8.40 26.94 -15.25
CA LEU A 988 -9.80 27.20 -14.88
C LEU A 988 -9.91 27.81 -13.48
N ALA A 989 -9.10 27.35 -12.52
CA ALA A 989 -9.01 27.94 -11.20
C ALA A 989 -8.47 29.38 -11.28
N ASN A 990 -7.44 29.65 -12.08
CA ASN A 990 -6.89 31.00 -12.27
C ASN A 990 -7.93 31.96 -12.86
N MET A 991 -8.74 31.51 -13.83
CA MET A 991 -9.83 32.29 -14.41
C MET A 991 -10.92 32.64 -13.40
N ILE A 992 -11.23 31.73 -12.46
CA ILE A 992 -12.21 31.97 -11.39
C ILE A 992 -11.67 32.97 -10.36
N LEU A 993 -10.38 32.86 -10.03
CA LEU A 993 -9.74 33.64 -8.98
C LEU A 993 -9.30 35.04 -9.43
N ASN A 994 -8.95 35.18 -10.70
CA ASN A 994 -8.44 36.43 -11.27
C ASN A 994 -9.08 36.72 -12.65
N PRO A 995 -10.41 36.90 -12.75
CA PRO A 995 -11.12 37.00 -14.04
C PRO A 995 -10.68 38.19 -14.92
N GLY A 996 -9.91 39.14 -14.39
CA GLY A 996 -9.36 40.29 -15.10
C GLY A 996 -7.88 40.21 -15.46
N HIS A 997 -7.23 39.04 -15.34
CA HIS A 997 -5.81 38.91 -15.68
C HIS A 997 -5.53 39.15 -17.18
N SER A 998 -4.32 39.63 -17.50
CA SER A 998 -3.93 40.03 -18.87
C SER A 998 -4.09 38.92 -19.91
N SER A 999 -3.82 37.67 -19.54
CA SER A 999 -3.90 36.50 -20.42
C SER A 999 -5.29 35.82 -20.49
N ILE A 1000 -6.37 36.46 -20.03
CA ILE A 1000 -7.68 35.79 -19.83
C ILE A 1000 -8.26 35.19 -21.13
N HIS A 1001 -8.05 35.87 -22.26
CA HIS A 1001 -8.48 35.38 -23.57
C HIS A 1001 -7.76 34.11 -24.00
N ILE A 1002 -6.47 33.99 -23.64
CA ILE A 1002 -5.66 32.80 -23.92
C ILE A 1002 -6.19 31.62 -23.12
N ASP A 1003 -6.46 31.81 -21.82
CA ASP A 1003 -6.96 30.75 -20.93
C ASP A 1003 -8.37 30.28 -21.34
N GLN A 1004 -9.24 31.20 -21.77
CA GLN A 1004 -10.54 30.89 -22.36
C GLN A 1004 -10.41 30.04 -23.63
N HIS A 1005 -9.50 30.42 -24.54
CA HIS A 1005 -9.29 29.68 -25.79
C HIS A 1005 -8.72 28.28 -25.54
N LEU A 1006 -7.71 28.17 -24.68
CA LEU A 1006 -7.06 26.90 -24.34
C LEU A 1006 -8.03 25.94 -23.64
N SER A 1007 -8.85 26.45 -22.70
CA SER A 1007 -9.82 25.62 -21.99
C SER A 1007 -10.92 25.06 -22.90
N VAL A 1008 -11.47 25.87 -23.80
CA VAL A 1008 -12.48 25.41 -24.77
C VAL A 1008 -11.91 24.35 -25.71
N LYS A 1009 -10.71 24.58 -26.26
CA LYS A 1009 -10.05 23.60 -27.13
C LYS A 1009 -9.73 22.30 -26.42
N ALA A 1010 -9.30 22.36 -25.15
CA ALA A 1010 -9.03 21.17 -24.35
C ALA A 1010 -10.31 20.35 -24.10
N LEU A 1011 -11.42 21.01 -23.80
CA LEU A 1011 -12.72 20.35 -23.63
C LEU A 1011 -13.21 19.67 -24.91
N ASP A 1012 -13.10 20.33 -26.07
CA ASP A 1012 -13.45 19.74 -27.38
C ASP A 1012 -12.57 18.52 -27.70
N LEU A 1013 -11.27 18.59 -27.38
CA LEU A 1013 -10.37 17.44 -27.53
C LEU A 1013 -10.80 16.28 -26.61
N PHE A 1014 -11.20 16.55 -25.38
CA PHE A 1014 -11.72 15.51 -24.48
C PHE A 1014 -13.02 14.89 -24.98
N ASP A 1015 -13.93 15.70 -25.54
CA ASP A 1015 -15.17 15.20 -26.14
C ASP A 1015 -14.89 14.32 -27.36
N LYS A 1016 -13.84 14.62 -28.13
CA LYS A 1016 -13.35 13.76 -29.21
C LYS A 1016 -12.73 12.47 -28.68
N LEU A 1017 -11.92 12.53 -27.64
CA LEU A 1017 -11.30 11.36 -27.02
C LEU A 1017 -12.34 10.43 -26.37
N LEU A 1018 -13.39 10.96 -25.75
CA LEU A 1018 -14.49 10.20 -25.17
C LEU A 1018 -15.30 9.38 -26.20
N LYS A 1019 -15.31 9.81 -27.46
CA LYS A 1019 -15.91 9.01 -28.55
C LYS A 1019 -15.10 7.75 -28.88
N ILE A 1020 -13.82 7.74 -28.48
CA ILE A 1020 -12.86 6.66 -28.74
C ILE A 1020 -12.62 5.81 -27.47
N ILE A 1021 -12.69 6.44 -26.29
CA ILE A 1021 -12.37 5.87 -24.98
C ILE A 1021 -13.67 5.76 -24.16
N ASP A 1022 -14.20 4.53 -24.06
CA ASP A 1022 -15.41 4.22 -23.30
C ASP A 1022 -15.07 3.91 -21.82
N ASP A 1023 -14.69 4.94 -21.05
CA ASP A 1023 -14.25 4.81 -19.65
C ASP A 1023 -15.08 5.70 -18.71
N GLU A 1024 -15.60 5.11 -17.63
CA GLU A 1024 -16.48 5.79 -16.67
C GLU A 1024 -15.75 6.86 -15.83
N ALA A 1025 -14.49 6.63 -15.47
CA ALA A 1025 -13.69 7.60 -14.73
C ALA A 1025 -13.31 8.80 -15.61
N PHE A 1026 -13.00 8.55 -16.88
CA PHE A 1026 -12.73 9.60 -17.87
C PHE A 1026 -13.99 10.45 -18.15
N ARG A 1027 -15.18 9.83 -18.20
CA ARG A 1027 -16.48 10.54 -18.29
C ARG A 1027 -16.76 11.39 -17.04
N ALA A 1028 -16.52 10.87 -15.85
CA ALA A 1028 -16.69 11.61 -14.60
C ALA A 1028 -15.74 12.83 -14.54
N LEU A 1029 -14.47 12.65 -14.91
CA LEU A 1029 -13.49 13.74 -14.95
C LEU A 1029 -13.87 14.83 -15.96
N ARG A 1030 -14.34 14.46 -17.16
CA ARG A 1030 -14.85 15.42 -18.15
C ARG A 1030 -16.06 16.22 -17.63
N SER A 1031 -16.95 15.59 -16.87
CA SER A 1031 -18.11 16.25 -16.28
C SER A 1031 -17.68 17.35 -15.29
N VAL A 1032 -16.75 17.03 -14.39
CA VAL A 1032 -16.19 17.97 -13.41
C VAL A 1032 -15.50 19.16 -14.06
N VAL A 1033 -14.66 18.91 -15.06
CA VAL A 1033 -13.96 19.97 -15.78
C VAL A 1033 -14.94 20.83 -16.58
N GLY A 1034 -16.02 20.24 -17.11
CA GLY A 1034 -17.10 20.97 -17.76
C GLY A 1034 -17.81 21.94 -16.81
N GLU A 1035 -18.15 21.49 -15.60
CA GLU A 1035 -18.75 22.34 -14.57
C GLU A 1035 -17.81 23.47 -14.14
N LEU A 1036 -16.53 23.15 -13.90
CA LEU A 1036 -15.52 24.14 -13.52
C LEU A 1036 -15.31 25.17 -14.63
N SER A 1037 -15.32 24.74 -15.90
CA SER A 1037 -15.23 25.63 -17.06
C SER A 1037 -16.42 26.55 -17.19
N GLN A 1038 -17.64 26.07 -16.94
CA GLN A 1038 -18.84 26.91 -16.96
C GLN A 1038 -18.72 28.02 -15.91
N ARG A 1039 -18.28 27.68 -14.70
CA ARG A 1039 -18.09 28.65 -13.61
C ARG A 1039 -17.00 29.67 -13.92
N ALA A 1040 -15.88 29.24 -14.50
CA ALA A 1040 -14.82 30.12 -14.97
C ALA A 1040 -15.32 31.11 -16.03
N GLN A 1041 -16.12 30.64 -17.00
CA GLN A 1041 -16.71 31.51 -18.03
C GLN A 1041 -17.68 32.53 -17.43
N THR A 1042 -18.53 32.12 -16.47
CA THR A 1042 -19.43 33.03 -15.76
C THR A 1042 -18.67 34.11 -15.00
N ALA A 1043 -17.60 33.75 -14.27
CA ALA A 1043 -16.79 34.72 -13.53
C ALA A 1043 -16.20 35.81 -14.45
N VAL A 1044 -15.69 35.41 -15.63
CA VAL A 1044 -15.16 36.36 -16.62
C VAL A 1044 -16.26 37.22 -17.24
N ALA A 1045 -17.44 36.63 -17.53
CA ALA A 1045 -18.57 37.37 -18.10
C ALA A 1045 -19.07 38.46 -17.14
N VAL A 1046 -19.21 38.13 -15.85
CA VAL A 1046 -19.61 39.08 -14.80
C VAL A 1046 -18.59 40.22 -14.70
N TYR A 1047 -17.30 39.90 -14.64
CA TYR A 1047 -16.24 40.90 -14.59
C TYR A 1047 -16.25 41.83 -15.82
N ARG A 1048 -16.53 41.31 -17.03
CA ARG A 1048 -16.69 42.13 -18.24
C ARG A 1048 -17.88 43.09 -18.15
N GLU A 1049 -19.02 42.63 -17.64
CA GLU A 1049 -20.19 43.50 -17.44
C GLU A 1049 -19.93 44.58 -16.38
N GLU A 1050 -19.17 44.27 -15.32
CA GLU A 1050 -18.70 45.26 -14.34
C GLU A 1050 -17.81 46.35 -14.97
N LEU A 1051 -16.88 45.97 -15.85
CA LEU A 1051 -16.02 46.92 -16.58
C LEU A 1051 -16.81 47.84 -17.52
N LYS A 1052 -17.81 47.29 -18.22
CA LYS A 1052 -18.76 48.07 -19.05
C LYS A 1052 -19.56 49.05 -18.20
N GLY A 1053 -20.07 48.61 -17.04
CA GLY A 1053 -20.80 49.46 -16.09
C GLY A 1053 -19.96 50.59 -15.48
N LEU A 1054 -18.64 50.44 -15.44
CA LEU A 1054 -17.67 51.44 -14.98
C LEU A 1054 -17.20 52.41 -16.08
N GLY A 1055 -17.73 52.30 -17.31
CA GLY A 1055 -17.27 53.11 -18.46
C GLY A 1055 -15.81 52.85 -18.84
N ARG A 1056 -15.24 51.73 -18.38
CA ARG A 1056 -13.88 51.30 -18.67
C ARG A 1056 -13.96 50.20 -19.72
N ASP A 1057 -14.20 50.59 -20.97
CA ASP A 1057 -14.01 49.66 -22.08
C ASP A 1057 -12.51 49.49 -22.33
N VAL A 1058 -11.91 48.47 -21.71
CA VAL A 1058 -10.49 48.15 -21.87
C VAL A 1058 -10.28 46.98 -22.82
N PHE A 1059 -11.34 46.43 -23.43
CA PHE A 1059 -11.21 45.23 -24.27
C PHE A 1059 -11.72 45.36 -25.71
N GLU A 1060 -12.08 46.58 -26.16
CA GLU A 1060 -12.30 46.87 -27.59
C GLU A 1060 -11.01 46.83 -28.46
N ALA A 1061 -9.83 46.53 -27.90
CA ALA A 1061 -8.55 46.57 -28.62
C ALA A 1061 -7.79 45.24 -28.78
N LEU A 1062 -8.40 44.08 -28.55
CA LEU A 1062 -7.77 42.77 -28.84
C LEU A 1062 -8.68 41.87 -29.67
N ASN A 1063 -9.22 42.44 -30.75
CA ASN A 1063 -9.71 41.69 -31.88
C ASN A 1063 -8.57 41.63 -32.90
N VAL A 1064 -7.74 40.59 -32.84
CA VAL A 1064 -6.73 40.31 -33.88
C VAL A 1064 -6.59 38.80 -34.01
N ASP A 1065 -7.31 38.24 -34.99
CA ASP A 1065 -6.77 37.21 -35.86
C ASP A 1065 -5.34 37.65 -36.26
N ASP A 1066 -4.33 36.80 -36.07
CA ASP A 1066 -2.89 37.02 -36.27
C ASP A 1066 -2.10 37.64 -35.09
N VAL A 1067 -1.58 36.79 -34.20
CA VAL A 1067 -0.22 37.01 -33.68
C VAL A 1067 0.69 36.04 -34.42
N ALA A 1068 1.25 36.55 -35.51
CA ALA A 1068 2.39 35.96 -36.19
C ALA A 1068 3.49 35.65 -35.18
N VAL A 1069 4.05 34.45 -35.30
CA VAL A 1069 5.38 34.09 -34.83
C VAL A 1069 6.32 35.21 -35.25
N GLN A 1070 6.83 35.99 -34.29
CA GLN A 1070 8.00 36.80 -34.56
C GLN A 1070 9.15 35.84 -34.84
N GLU A 1071 9.56 35.75 -36.11
CA GLU A 1071 10.90 35.33 -36.47
C GLU A 1071 11.88 36.17 -35.64
N VAL A 1072 12.60 35.53 -34.74
CA VAL A 1072 13.75 36.12 -34.06
C VAL A 1072 15.00 35.55 -34.72
N ASP A 1073 15.79 36.46 -35.26
CA ASP A 1073 17.07 36.23 -35.90
C ASP A 1073 17.97 35.31 -35.06
N PHE A 1074 18.56 34.32 -35.73
CA PHE A 1074 19.64 33.48 -35.21
C PHE A 1074 20.82 34.36 -34.77
N LEU A 1075 21.04 34.49 -33.46
CA LEU A 1075 22.34 34.91 -32.92
C LEU A 1075 23.33 33.74 -33.02
N PRO A 1076 24.59 33.99 -33.37
CA PRO A 1076 25.54 32.96 -33.73
C PRO A 1076 25.94 32.12 -32.51
N ALA A 1077 26.09 30.82 -32.75
CA ALA A 1077 26.58 29.84 -31.80
C ALA A 1077 27.85 30.33 -31.09
N GLY A 1078 27.76 30.51 -29.78
CA GLY A 1078 28.92 30.56 -28.90
C GLY A 1078 29.23 29.15 -28.43
N ASP A 1079 30.38 28.64 -28.86
CA ASP A 1079 30.95 27.37 -28.43
C ASP A 1079 30.86 27.19 -26.90
N THR A 1080 30.24 26.12 -26.47
CA THR A 1080 30.36 25.61 -25.09
C THR A 1080 30.64 24.11 -25.13
N ASP A 1081 31.78 23.77 -25.74
CA ASP A 1081 32.60 22.69 -25.20
C ASP A 1081 33.21 23.20 -23.90
N MET A 1082 32.80 22.65 -22.77
CA MET A 1082 33.56 22.53 -21.52
C MET A 1082 32.59 21.98 -20.47
N PHE A 1083 32.75 20.71 -20.06
CA PHE A 1083 32.63 20.23 -18.68
C PHE A 1083 32.96 18.74 -18.66
N GLU A 1084 34.26 18.43 -18.69
CA GLU A 1084 34.80 17.18 -18.18
C GLU A 1084 35.42 17.43 -16.80
N GLY A 1085 35.21 16.50 -15.88
CA GLY A 1085 36.05 16.33 -14.71
C GLY A 1085 35.47 16.83 -13.39
N LEU A 1086 34.85 15.92 -12.64
CA LEU A 1086 34.98 15.82 -11.18
C LEU A 1086 34.40 14.47 -10.74
N GLU A 1087 35.30 13.50 -10.53
CA GLU A 1087 34.98 12.26 -9.80
C GLU A 1087 34.71 12.64 -8.34
N VAL A 1088 33.44 12.54 -7.93
CA VAL A 1088 33.01 12.62 -6.53
C VAL A 1088 32.08 11.44 -6.27
N GLU A 1089 32.25 10.78 -5.12
CA GLU A 1089 31.61 9.50 -4.76
C GLU A 1089 30.07 9.57 -4.82
N GLY A 1090 29.49 9.14 -5.94
CA GLY A 1090 28.04 8.94 -6.17
C GLY A 1090 27.49 9.80 -7.33
N PRO A 1091 26.61 9.25 -8.20
CA PRO A 1091 26.17 9.94 -9.43
C PRO A 1091 25.45 11.27 -9.18
N PHE A 1092 24.83 11.45 -8.02
CA PHE A 1092 23.96 12.59 -7.72
C PHE A 1092 24.56 13.68 -6.83
N VAL A 1093 25.83 13.54 -6.39
CA VAL A 1093 26.44 14.45 -5.39
C VAL A 1093 26.48 15.93 -5.84
N GLY A 1094 26.55 16.19 -7.14
CA GLY A 1094 26.50 17.54 -7.71
C GLY A 1094 25.09 18.14 -7.93
N LEU A 1095 24.03 17.39 -7.66
CA LEU A 1095 22.63 17.85 -7.82
C LEU A 1095 22.01 18.35 -6.51
N ASP A 1096 22.67 18.14 -5.36
CA ASP A 1096 22.14 18.46 -4.03
C ASP A 1096 22.61 19.81 -3.46
N GLY A 1097 23.54 20.51 -4.13
CA GLY A 1097 24.15 21.77 -3.67
C GLY A 1097 23.73 23.01 -4.48
N PRO A 1098 23.73 24.22 -3.90
CA PRO A 1098 23.57 25.46 -4.66
C PRO A 1098 24.80 25.72 -5.54
N PHE A 1099 24.58 26.12 -6.79
CA PHE A 1099 25.64 26.43 -7.75
C PHE A 1099 26.47 27.62 -7.25
N VAL A 1100 27.73 27.38 -6.85
CA VAL A 1100 28.73 28.45 -6.72
C VAL A 1100 29.30 28.67 -8.11
N GLY A 1101 28.92 29.77 -8.76
CA GLY A 1101 29.52 30.16 -10.02
C GLY A 1101 31.03 30.25 -9.88
N LEU A 1102 31.75 29.44 -10.66
CA LEU A 1102 33.19 29.59 -10.86
C LEU A 1102 33.42 30.83 -11.73
N SER A 1103 33.34 32.01 -11.11
CA SER A 1103 34.03 33.20 -11.57
C SER A 1103 35.16 33.49 -10.58
N GLY A 1104 36.34 32.94 -10.87
CA GLY A 1104 37.59 33.45 -10.28
C GLY A 1104 38.49 32.44 -9.58
N GLU A 1105 38.90 31.36 -10.25
CA GLU A 1105 40.20 30.73 -9.96
C GLU A 1105 40.84 30.24 -11.27
N LEU A 1106 41.24 31.20 -12.10
CA LEU A 1106 42.16 30.95 -13.21
C LEU A 1106 43.07 32.17 -13.37
N GLU A 1107 43.81 32.51 -12.33
CA GLU A 1107 44.98 33.38 -12.44
C GLU A 1107 45.81 33.33 -11.14
N ARG A 1108 46.74 32.37 -11.05
CA ARG A 1108 48.16 32.64 -10.84
C ARG A 1108 48.98 31.36 -10.71
N GLY A 1109 49.60 31.02 -11.83
CA GLY A 1109 50.83 30.25 -11.90
C GLY A 1109 51.82 30.94 -12.83
N PHE A 1110 52.07 32.24 -12.66
CA PHE A 1110 53.32 32.88 -13.12
C PHE A 1110 53.74 33.90 -12.07
N GLY A 1111 55.01 33.80 -11.68
CA GLY A 1111 55.62 34.60 -10.63
C GLY A 1111 55.93 36.03 -11.06
N ASP A 1112 56.49 36.72 -10.07
CA ASP A 1112 57.15 38.02 -10.07
C ASP A 1112 56.30 39.29 -9.93
N GLY A 1113 56.48 39.91 -8.75
CA GLY A 1113 56.83 41.33 -8.69
C GLY A 1113 55.92 42.25 -7.87
N MET A 1114 56.45 42.70 -6.72
CA MET A 1114 56.25 44.04 -6.09
C MET A 1114 54.84 44.37 -5.54
N SER A 1115 54.59 44.44 -4.21
CA SER A 1115 55.08 45.34 -3.13
C SER A 1115 54.10 46.51 -2.81
N PHE A 1116 53.90 46.74 -1.49
CA PHE A 1116 53.26 47.88 -0.78
C PHE A 1116 51.72 47.92 -0.77
N MET A 1117 51.05 47.74 0.39
CA MET A 1117 50.88 48.58 1.60
C MET A 1117 49.76 49.63 1.48
N ASP A 1118 49.01 49.72 2.60
CA ASP A 1118 47.97 50.69 2.99
C ASP A 1118 46.66 50.65 2.21
N GLY A 1119 45.47 50.67 2.80
CA GLY A 1119 45.04 50.93 4.18
C GLY A 1119 43.59 51.44 4.09
N GLY A 1120 42.71 51.09 5.04
CA GLY A 1120 41.39 51.74 5.12
C GLY A 1120 40.22 50.83 5.53
N VAL A 1121 40.20 50.52 6.82
CA VAL A 1121 39.03 50.40 7.73
C VAL A 1121 37.69 50.90 7.15
N LEU A 1122 36.65 50.06 7.22
CA LEU A 1122 35.39 50.39 7.94
C LEU A 1122 34.53 49.14 8.22
N ASP A 1123 34.44 48.89 9.52
CA ASP A 1123 33.48 48.22 10.41
C ASP A 1123 32.33 47.30 9.93
N MET A 1124 32.09 46.32 10.81
CA MET A 1124 31.08 45.27 10.75
C MET A 1124 29.70 45.76 11.21
N GLU A 1125 28.67 45.61 10.38
CA GLU A 1125 27.29 45.32 10.83
C GLU A 1125 26.41 44.96 9.63
N PHE A 1126 26.35 43.68 9.22
CA PHE A 1126 25.19 43.14 8.48
C PHE A 1126 25.21 41.60 8.41
N MET A 1127 25.06 40.94 9.57
CA MET A 1127 24.64 39.54 9.66
C MET A 1127 23.56 39.46 10.75
N ARG A 1128 22.34 39.81 10.34
CA ARG A 1128 21.08 39.41 10.96
C ARG A 1128 20.11 39.00 9.86
#